data_AF-A0A6I2G0D8-F1
#
_entry.id   AF-A0A6I2G0D8-F1
#
_cell.length_a   1.000
_cell.length_b   1.000
_cell.length_c   1.000
_cell.angle_alpha   90.00
_cell.angle_beta   90.00
_cell.angle_gamma   90.00
#
_symmetry.space_group_name_H-M   'P 1'
#
loop_
_entity.id
_entity.type
_entity.pdbx_description
1 polymer ?
#
loop_
_entity_poly.entity_id
_entity_poly.type
_entity_poly.pdbx_seq_one_letter_code
_entity_poly.pdbx_strand_id
1 'polypeptide(L)'
;MQSAYDSKNPEPRPRPVVVAICLLLVLASLTTYGAIRLALKTFSESSPVSLSAAADLLAKAPALSMRVVYSDVDGRQVSGDVVVTSERDTAGVITDPVGGRADLVATADRSAVQGDSDFWARRAPKKAGQLRNQWVRPNRGSEFPVDIPSTLNPTSLADFVRSLSDAATVDGDIEVIDGKRVRTLVSGGWTAALSTEDGALLWLSGPVRPGWGVRPAGVQIDLGTETTVGPKPAAPLIDPVDNDADLPHISIAPAPTEAGPTKDRVDKVLPPAAAPSTVPQAPKAMPNENDPAPFIDFKISGNTPDCWTPTCSWTVTVTNTGNTAGDATVIASATPGMATQEISLGVIAAGASATTPPMTFANPTPKPGPGQTNTIRIQYAASIFSTARDGSDDGAFRDARQRITAQNGDPKRLLVADSTLMPDIWRAFLQMTDHAPADTVVLESAIEAVDTAVGKELLPEVSALVKSGRLQNPQDLPKQISDAVKANNDGRLYEIQRAARLVRENPTARVILDGYLEMVNPATGQQEKYGADILDTANRIGYQLKVVTGPRVPANINDAIDQLNGVKGRNDQTGVWQNAPPGYQKVVEIHVDPQSARFSNSDKAWIENTLRYAQNLQLCGPDGIPRVDLLIIENSRDTFQWRKEEFGAVFGSPCQ
;
A
#
# COMPACT_ATOMS: atom_id res chain seq x y z
N MET A 1 -89.97 -28.48 -8.83
CA MET A 1 -90.82 -27.29 -9.08
C MET A 1 -90.45 -26.27 -8.01
N GLN A 2 -89.62 -25.27 -8.33
CA GLN A 2 -90.02 -23.91 -8.80
C GLN A 2 -90.83 -23.16 -7.72
N SER A 3 -90.56 -21.90 -7.38
CA SER A 3 -89.82 -20.86 -8.09
C SER A 3 -89.38 -19.73 -7.14
N ALA A 4 -88.37 -19.02 -7.60
CA ALA A 4 -87.64 -17.87 -7.09
C ALA A 4 -88.42 -16.79 -6.30
N TYR A 5 -87.76 -16.26 -5.27
CA TYR A 5 -87.99 -14.91 -4.73
C TYR A 5 -86.81 -14.03 -5.18
N ASP A 6 -87.13 -13.05 -6.02
CA ASP A 6 -86.19 -12.08 -6.60
C ASP A 6 -86.52 -10.70 -5.98
N SER A 7 -85.66 -10.20 -5.09
CA SER A 7 -85.83 -8.88 -4.45
C SER A 7 -84.85 -7.88 -5.05
N LYS A 8 -85.36 -7.00 -5.93
CA LYS A 8 -84.66 -5.79 -6.37
C LYS A 8 -84.54 -4.80 -5.22
N ASN A 9 -83.32 -4.51 -4.79
CA ASN A 9 -83.01 -3.37 -3.93
C ASN A 9 -83.11 -2.06 -4.73
N PRO A 10 -83.72 -0.99 -4.19
CA PRO A 10 -83.73 0.32 -4.83
C PRO A 10 -82.37 1.01 -4.70
N GLU A 11 -81.87 1.57 -5.80
CA GLU A 11 -80.65 2.37 -5.82
C GLU A 11 -80.78 3.62 -4.92
N PRO A 12 -79.77 3.91 -4.07
CA PRO A 12 -79.76 5.10 -3.24
C PRO A 12 -79.44 6.33 -4.10
N ARG A 13 -80.39 7.27 -4.15
CA ARG A 13 -80.15 8.60 -4.74
C ARG A 13 -79.06 9.33 -3.93
N PRO A 14 -77.96 9.79 -4.56
CA PRO A 14 -76.92 10.53 -3.85
C PRO A 14 -77.48 11.87 -3.36
N ARG A 15 -77.34 12.12 -2.06
CA ARG A 15 -77.72 13.40 -1.44
C ARG A 15 -76.78 14.49 -1.97
N PRO A 16 -77.29 15.63 -2.48
CA PRO A 16 -76.47 16.69 -3.10
C PRO A 16 -75.42 17.30 -2.17
N VAL A 17 -75.59 17.14 -0.85
CA VAL A 17 -74.62 17.56 0.17
C VAL A 17 -73.32 16.75 0.12
N VAL A 18 -73.38 15.46 -0.21
CA VAL A 18 -72.19 14.59 -0.28
C VAL A 18 -71.34 14.92 -1.51
N VAL A 19 -72.00 15.24 -2.63
CA VAL A 19 -71.30 15.65 -3.86
C VAL A 19 -70.60 17.01 -3.67
N ALA A 20 -71.24 17.96 -2.99
CA ALA A 20 -70.64 19.27 -2.69
C ALA A 20 -69.43 19.17 -1.75
N ILE A 21 -69.49 18.31 -0.73
CA ILE A 21 -68.37 18.08 0.20
C ILE A 21 -67.20 17.39 -0.51
N CYS A 22 -67.47 16.38 -1.36
CA CYS A 22 -66.43 15.75 -2.17
C CYS A 22 -65.78 16.72 -3.15
N LEU A 23 -66.56 17.61 -3.79
CA LEU A 23 -66.00 18.62 -4.71
C LEU A 23 -65.12 19.64 -3.98
N LEU A 24 -65.53 20.09 -2.79
CA LEU A 24 -64.73 20.98 -1.95
C LEU A 24 -63.44 20.30 -1.46
N LEU A 25 -63.48 19.02 -1.12
CA LEU A 25 -62.29 18.26 -0.74
C LEU A 25 -61.33 18.03 -1.93
N VAL A 26 -61.86 17.84 -3.14
CA VAL A 26 -61.05 17.72 -4.37
C VAL A 26 -60.44 19.06 -4.77
N LEU A 27 -61.16 20.17 -4.60
CA LEU A 27 -60.63 21.52 -4.83
C LEU A 27 -59.59 21.92 -3.78
N ALA A 28 -59.81 21.56 -2.51
CA ALA A 28 -58.84 21.74 -1.45
C ALA A 28 -57.59 20.88 -1.68
N SER A 29 -57.72 19.64 -2.13
CA SER A 29 -56.56 18.78 -2.41
C SER A 29 -55.78 19.25 -3.63
N LEU A 30 -56.44 19.73 -4.69
CA LEU A 30 -55.78 20.29 -5.88
C LEU A 30 -55.04 21.60 -5.59
N THR A 31 -55.59 22.47 -4.74
CA THR A 31 -54.92 23.72 -4.33
C THR A 31 -53.75 23.44 -3.38
N THR A 32 -53.89 22.49 -2.46
CA THR A 32 -52.80 22.06 -1.58
C THR A 32 -51.68 21.37 -2.38
N TYR A 33 -52.03 20.51 -3.33
CA TYR A 33 -51.06 19.85 -4.21
C TYR A 33 -50.36 20.84 -5.16
N GLY A 34 -51.10 21.85 -5.66
CA GLY A 34 -50.55 22.94 -6.45
C GLY A 34 -49.60 23.83 -5.64
N ALA A 35 -49.97 24.17 -4.40
CA ALA A 35 -49.12 24.94 -3.48
C ALA A 35 -47.86 24.14 -3.05
N ILE A 36 -47.99 22.84 -2.82
CA ILE A 36 -46.85 21.95 -2.53
C ILE A 36 -45.93 21.82 -3.76
N ARG A 37 -46.48 21.66 -4.97
CA ARG A 37 -45.70 21.65 -6.22
C ARG A 37 -45.01 22.98 -6.47
N LEU A 38 -45.67 24.11 -6.20
CA LEU A 38 -45.09 25.44 -6.38
C LEU A 38 -44.01 25.70 -5.33
N ALA A 39 -44.25 25.32 -4.06
CA ALA A 39 -43.28 25.39 -2.98
C ALA A 39 -42.06 24.49 -3.26
N LEU A 40 -42.25 23.26 -3.73
CA LEU A 40 -41.17 22.37 -4.17
C LEU A 40 -40.39 22.93 -5.37
N LYS A 41 -41.04 23.70 -6.25
CA LYS A 41 -40.38 24.36 -7.39
C LYS A 41 -39.59 25.60 -6.96
N THR A 42 -40.07 26.37 -5.98
CA THR A 42 -39.33 27.52 -5.41
C THR A 42 -38.25 27.11 -4.41
N PHE A 43 -38.37 25.98 -3.71
CA PHE A 43 -37.27 25.40 -2.91
C PHE A 43 -36.20 24.71 -3.75
N SER A 44 -36.39 24.62 -5.08
CA SER A 44 -35.39 24.10 -6.02
C SER A 44 -34.47 25.19 -6.60
N GLU A 45 -34.59 26.45 -6.15
CA GLU A 45 -33.60 27.51 -6.43
C GLU A 45 -32.54 27.53 -5.32
N SER A 46 -31.78 26.44 -5.20
CA SER A 46 -30.47 26.48 -4.55
C SER A 46 -29.63 27.53 -5.28
N SER A 47 -29.00 28.45 -4.55
CA SER A 47 -28.06 29.43 -5.10
C SER A 47 -27.14 28.78 -6.14
N PRO A 48 -26.85 29.42 -7.28
CA PRO A 48 -25.98 28.85 -8.29
C PRO A 48 -24.61 28.57 -7.67
N VAL A 49 -24.36 27.30 -7.36
CA VAL A 49 -23.09 26.84 -6.81
C VAL A 49 -22.06 27.01 -7.92
N SER A 50 -21.02 27.78 -7.65
CA SER A 50 -19.98 28.10 -8.63
C SER A 50 -18.60 27.88 -8.02
N LEU A 51 -17.68 27.36 -8.84
CA LEU A 51 -16.29 27.15 -8.44
C LEU A 51 -15.60 28.47 -8.08
N SER A 52 -16.00 29.58 -8.71
CA SER A 52 -15.48 30.91 -8.36
C SER A 52 -15.85 31.32 -6.92
N ALA A 53 -17.10 31.11 -6.50
CA ALA A 53 -17.51 31.40 -5.12
C ALA A 53 -16.79 30.49 -4.10
N ALA A 54 -16.65 29.20 -4.42
CA ALA A 54 -15.91 28.25 -3.57
C ALA A 54 -14.43 28.66 -3.44
N ALA A 55 -13.81 29.07 -4.54
CA ALA A 55 -12.44 29.58 -4.54
C ALA A 55 -12.28 30.86 -3.71
N ASP A 56 -13.26 31.77 -3.72
CA ASP A 56 -13.22 32.96 -2.90
C ASP A 56 -13.35 32.67 -1.40
N LEU A 57 -14.08 31.61 -1.02
CA LEU A 57 -14.09 31.12 0.36
C LEU A 57 -12.73 30.54 0.76
N LEU A 58 -12.12 29.71 -0.10
CA LEU A 58 -10.79 29.15 0.13
C LEU A 58 -9.73 30.25 0.27
N ALA A 59 -9.71 31.24 -0.63
CA ALA A 59 -8.70 32.30 -0.63
C ALA A 59 -8.75 33.19 0.62
N LYS A 60 -9.89 33.24 1.32
CA LYS A 60 -10.06 34.01 2.57
C LYS A 60 -9.70 33.21 3.82
N ALA A 61 -9.53 31.89 3.71
CA ALA A 61 -9.23 31.04 4.85
C ALA A 61 -7.80 31.33 5.36
N PRO A 62 -7.61 31.55 6.68
CA PRO A 62 -6.27 31.77 7.23
C PRO A 62 -5.43 30.48 7.16
N ALA A 63 -6.07 29.32 7.26
CA ALA A 63 -5.51 28.01 6.99
C ALA A 63 -6.58 27.03 6.47
N LEU A 64 -6.12 25.92 5.88
CA LEU A 64 -6.94 24.78 5.50
C LEU A 64 -6.50 23.54 6.28
N SER A 65 -7.44 22.88 6.95
CA SER A 65 -7.29 21.48 7.38
C SER A 65 -7.69 20.60 6.21
N MET A 66 -6.85 19.64 5.84
CA MET A 66 -7.06 18.81 4.67
C MET A 66 -6.75 17.36 4.99
N ARG A 67 -7.64 16.47 4.54
CA ARG A 67 -7.26 15.10 4.23
C ARG A 67 -6.88 15.07 2.75
N VAL A 68 -5.67 14.58 2.49
CA VAL A 68 -5.11 14.40 1.15
C VAL A 68 -4.86 12.91 0.95
N VAL A 69 -5.38 12.33 -0.12
CA VAL A 69 -5.06 10.95 -0.50
C VAL A 69 -4.41 11.01 -1.87
N TYR A 70 -3.19 10.50 -1.96
CA TYR A 70 -2.48 10.32 -3.20
C TYR A 70 -2.46 8.84 -3.55
N SER A 71 -2.74 8.53 -4.82
CA SER A 71 -2.54 7.20 -5.38
C SER A 71 -1.56 7.27 -6.55
N ASP A 72 -0.53 6.43 -6.54
CA ASP A 72 0.34 6.29 -7.70
C ASP A 72 -0.27 5.38 -8.77
N VAL A 73 0.44 5.27 -9.89
CA VAL A 73 0.07 4.44 -11.04
C VAL A 73 0.08 2.95 -10.75
N ASP A 74 0.72 2.53 -9.66
CA ASP A 74 0.74 1.12 -9.23
C ASP A 74 -0.43 0.83 -8.25
N GLY A 75 -1.28 1.83 -7.95
CA GLY A 75 -2.38 1.74 -7.00
C GLY A 75 -1.99 1.91 -5.53
N ARG A 76 -0.74 2.28 -5.22
CA ARG A 76 -0.32 2.53 -3.84
C ARG A 76 -0.93 3.82 -3.33
N GLN A 77 -1.50 3.76 -2.13
CA GLN A 77 -2.10 4.92 -1.49
C GLN A 77 -1.25 5.44 -0.34
N VAL A 78 -1.06 6.76 -0.32
CA VAL A 78 -0.49 7.49 0.82
C VAL A 78 -1.48 8.59 1.17
N SER A 79 -1.88 8.64 2.45
CA SER A 79 -2.76 9.68 2.96
C SER A 79 -2.00 10.66 3.85
N GLY A 80 -2.51 11.89 3.92
CA GLY A 80 -2.00 12.95 4.75
C GLY A 80 -3.15 13.70 5.41
N ASP A 81 -3.14 13.76 6.74
CA ASP A 81 -4.00 14.66 7.50
C ASP A 81 -3.13 15.87 7.89
N VAL A 82 -3.33 17.00 7.20
CA VAL A 82 -2.45 18.17 7.24
C VAL A 82 -3.21 19.47 7.47
N VAL A 83 -2.54 20.45 8.06
CA VAL A 83 -2.98 21.84 8.11
C VAL A 83 -1.99 22.69 7.33
N VAL A 84 -2.48 23.49 6.39
CA VAL A 84 -1.66 24.40 5.55
C VAL A 84 -2.16 25.82 5.74
N THR A 85 -1.28 26.72 6.17
CA THR A 85 -1.61 28.12 6.38
C THR A 85 -1.52 28.93 5.08
N SER A 86 -2.10 30.12 5.07
CA SER A 86 -1.95 31.11 3.99
C SER A 86 -0.49 31.57 3.80
N GLU A 87 0.35 31.47 4.83
CA GLU A 87 1.80 31.71 4.76
C GLU A 87 2.58 30.51 4.20
N ARG A 88 1.87 29.43 3.81
CA ARG A 88 2.44 28.16 3.32
C ARG A 88 3.22 27.38 4.39
N ASP A 89 2.91 27.61 5.67
CA ASP A 89 3.36 26.74 6.74
C ASP A 89 2.45 25.51 6.79
N THR A 90 3.05 24.32 6.76
CA THR A 90 2.35 23.03 6.76
C THR A 90 2.78 22.22 7.95
N ALA A 91 1.83 21.63 8.66
CA ALA A 91 2.11 20.58 9.63
C ALA A 91 1.04 19.49 9.57
N GLY A 92 1.43 18.25 9.84
CA GLY A 92 0.48 17.15 9.82
C GLY A 92 1.14 15.80 9.97
N VAL A 93 0.40 14.79 9.54
CA VAL A 93 0.79 13.40 9.61
C VAL A 93 0.58 12.77 8.24
N ILE A 94 1.57 12.02 7.80
CA ILE A 94 1.52 11.15 6.63
C ILE A 94 1.31 9.73 7.14
N THR A 95 0.31 9.05 6.56
CA THR A 95 0.02 7.65 6.86
C THR A 95 0.06 6.85 5.57
N ASP A 96 0.91 5.83 5.59
CA ASP A 96 0.97 4.78 4.59
C ASP A 96 0.50 3.49 5.27
N PRO A 97 -0.63 2.88 4.85
CA PRO A 97 -1.24 1.76 5.55
C PRO A 97 -0.29 0.58 5.84
N VAL A 98 0.73 0.39 4.98
CA VAL A 98 1.75 -0.64 5.18
C VAL A 98 3.15 -0.05 5.30
N GLY A 99 3.43 1.08 4.65
CA GLY A 99 4.70 1.78 4.77
C GLY A 99 4.83 2.68 6.00
N GLY A 100 3.98 2.56 7.02
CA GLY A 100 4.18 3.22 8.31
C GLY A 100 3.70 4.68 8.36
N ARG A 101 4.16 5.42 9.37
CA ARG A 101 3.69 6.77 9.70
C ARG A 101 4.84 7.75 9.82
N ALA A 102 4.58 8.99 9.43
CA ALA A 102 5.50 10.09 9.68
C ALA A 102 4.80 11.39 10.06
N ASP A 103 5.44 12.15 10.94
CA ASP A 103 5.09 13.55 11.17
C ASP A 103 5.74 14.42 10.09
N LEU A 104 4.97 15.36 9.53
CA LEU A 104 5.41 16.33 8.54
C LEU A 104 5.39 17.74 9.11
N VAL A 105 6.45 18.50 8.84
CA VAL A 105 6.43 19.96 8.86
C VAL A 105 7.04 20.49 7.57
N ALA A 106 6.48 21.55 7.02
CA ALA A 106 7.01 22.16 5.82
C ALA A 106 6.66 23.65 5.72
N THR A 107 7.40 24.32 4.85
CA THR A 107 7.28 25.69 4.40
C THR A 107 7.36 25.66 2.86
N ALA A 108 7.24 26.80 2.18
CA ALA A 108 7.35 26.85 0.72
C ALA A 108 8.69 26.34 0.16
N ASP A 109 9.77 26.40 0.94
CA ASP A 109 11.13 26.09 0.49
C ASP A 109 11.82 24.98 1.29
N ARG A 110 11.29 24.60 2.45
CA ARG A 110 11.89 23.61 3.36
C ARG A 110 10.86 22.66 3.91
N SER A 111 11.22 21.40 4.06
CA SER A 111 10.43 20.38 4.75
C SER A 111 11.30 19.59 5.73
N ALA A 112 10.65 18.98 6.71
CA ALA A 112 11.24 17.99 7.59
C ALA A 112 10.20 16.92 7.91
N VAL A 113 10.68 15.68 8.02
CA VAL A 113 9.85 14.51 8.31
C VAL A 113 10.44 13.72 9.45
N GLN A 114 9.58 13.25 10.35
CA GLN A 114 9.94 12.31 11.40
C GLN A 114 9.13 11.03 11.21
N GLY A 115 9.71 10.09 10.45
CA GLY A 115 9.11 8.79 10.14
C GLY A 115 9.54 7.68 11.08
N ASP A 116 8.68 6.67 11.24
CA ASP A 116 9.04 5.40 11.87
C ASP A 116 9.95 4.53 10.97
N SER A 117 10.26 3.31 11.42
CA SER A 117 11.14 2.41 10.68
C SER A 117 10.54 1.95 9.35
N ASP A 118 9.22 1.76 9.27
CA ASP A 118 8.54 1.27 8.07
C ASP A 118 8.46 2.38 7.02
N PHE A 119 8.25 3.62 7.47
CA PHE A 119 8.26 4.83 6.63
C PHE A 119 9.57 4.97 5.87
N TRP A 120 10.68 4.81 6.58
CA TRP A 120 12.00 4.87 5.96
C TRP A 120 12.40 3.56 5.29
N ALA A 121 11.89 2.40 5.70
CA ALA A 121 12.13 1.14 4.99
C ALA A 121 11.60 1.21 3.55
N ARG A 122 10.48 1.91 3.34
CA ARG A 122 9.94 2.18 2.01
C ARG A 122 10.83 3.14 1.20
N ARG A 123 11.18 4.29 1.79
CA ARG A 123 11.77 5.44 1.06
C ARG A 123 13.30 5.45 1.01
N ALA A 124 13.94 4.99 2.08
CA ALA A 124 15.39 4.99 2.25
C ALA A 124 15.85 3.71 2.99
N PRO A 125 15.64 2.51 2.40
CA PRO A 125 15.89 1.22 3.08
C PRO A 125 17.33 1.06 3.62
N LYS A 126 18.31 1.70 2.98
CA LYS A 126 19.72 1.71 3.42
C LYS A 126 20.00 2.62 4.63
N LYS A 127 19.00 3.35 5.13
CA LYS A 127 19.12 4.30 6.24
C LYS A 127 17.95 4.23 7.23
N ALA A 128 16.99 3.33 7.03
CA ALA A 128 15.75 3.27 7.80
C ALA A 128 15.95 3.28 9.32
N GLY A 129 16.84 2.43 9.83
CA GLY A 129 17.19 2.36 11.24
C GLY A 129 17.90 3.60 11.77
N GLN A 130 18.62 4.33 10.91
CA GLN A 130 19.33 5.56 11.28
C GLN A 130 18.40 6.77 11.29
N LEU A 131 17.42 6.81 10.39
CA LEU A 131 16.49 7.92 10.21
C LEU A 131 15.25 7.81 11.09
N ARG A 132 14.91 6.61 11.58
CA ARG A 132 13.71 6.39 12.41
C ARG A 132 13.62 7.35 13.58
N ASN A 133 12.44 7.90 13.79
CA ASN A 133 12.09 8.81 14.88
C ASN A 133 13.01 10.03 15.00
N GLN A 134 13.70 10.43 13.93
CA GLN A 134 14.47 11.66 13.86
C GLN A 134 13.83 12.59 12.83
N TRP A 135 13.89 13.90 13.09
CA TRP A 135 13.59 14.87 12.05
C TRP A 135 14.70 14.80 11.00
N VAL A 136 14.31 14.52 9.78
CA VAL A 136 15.18 14.40 8.60
C VAL A 136 14.72 15.44 7.59
N ARG A 137 15.67 16.07 6.89
CA ARG A 137 15.35 16.83 5.69
C ARG A 137 15.17 15.84 4.54
N PRO A 138 13.93 15.58 4.12
CA PRO A 138 13.67 14.65 3.03
C PRO A 138 14.26 15.23 1.74
N ASN A 139 14.51 14.34 0.78
CA ASN A 139 14.59 14.77 -0.61
C ASN A 139 13.28 15.45 -0.99
N ARG A 140 13.33 16.59 -1.69
CA ARG A 140 12.09 17.29 -2.08
C ARG A 140 11.17 16.34 -2.86
N GLY A 141 10.01 16.04 -2.30
CA GLY A 141 9.01 15.12 -2.86
C GLY A 141 9.13 13.67 -2.40
N SER A 142 10.06 13.32 -1.49
CA SER A 142 10.13 11.99 -0.85
C SER A 142 9.28 11.93 0.42
N GLU A 143 8.98 13.07 1.04
CA GLU A 143 8.11 13.17 2.20
C GLU A 143 6.69 12.71 1.85
N PHE A 144 6.13 13.37 0.85
CA PHE A 144 4.81 13.17 0.30
C PHE A 144 4.95 13.43 -1.21
N PRO A 145 4.28 12.65 -2.09
CA PRO A 145 4.46 12.77 -3.54
C PRO A 145 4.01 14.10 -4.15
N VAL A 146 3.41 15.01 -3.36
CA VAL A 146 2.89 16.31 -3.79
C VAL A 146 3.45 17.41 -2.90
N ASP A 147 3.87 18.55 -3.49
CA ASP A 147 4.36 19.72 -2.73
C ASP A 147 3.18 20.44 -2.05
N ILE A 148 2.76 19.93 -0.89
CA ILE A 148 1.60 20.42 -0.13
C ILE A 148 1.68 21.95 0.14
N PRO A 149 2.79 22.51 0.69
CA PRO A 149 2.88 23.94 0.98
C PRO A 149 2.64 24.84 -0.25
N SER A 150 3.19 24.45 -1.40
CA SER A 150 3.16 25.29 -2.59
C SER A 150 1.89 25.09 -3.42
N THR A 151 1.27 23.91 -3.36
CA THR A 151 0.13 23.56 -4.22
C THR A 151 -1.21 23.64 -3.50
N LEU A 152 -1.27 23.29 -2.21
CA LEU A 152 -2.52 23.12 -1.46
C LEU A 152 -2.76 24.19 -0.39
N ASN A 153 -1.98 25.29 -0.38
CA ASN A 153 -2.28 26.44 0.47
C ASN A 153 -3.60 27.14 0.03
N PRO A 154 -4.25 27.91 0.92
CA PRO A 154 -5.53 28.57 0.64
C PRO A 154 -5.60 29.31 -0.72
N THR A 155 -4.56 30.08 -1.05
CA THR A 155 -4.51 30.86 -2.30
C THR A 155 -4.30 29.97 -3.52
N SER A 156 -3.33 29.07 -3.49
CA SER A 156 -3.01 28.19 -4.62
C SER A 156 -4.15 27.22 -4.95
N LEU A 157 -4.81 26.67 -3.92
CA LEU A 157 -5.97 25.81 -4.12
C LEU A 157 -7.15 26.62 -4.69
N ALA A 158 -7.38 27.84 -4.20
CA ALA A 158 -8.40 28.73 -4.76
C ALA A 158 -8.14 29.05 -6.24
N ASP A 159 -6.91 29.42 -6.59
CA ASP A 159 -6.53 29.70 -7.98
C ASP A 159 -6.72 28.48 -8.87
N PHE A 160 -6.40 27.29 -8.35
CA PHE A 160 -6.66 26.05 -9.06
C PHE A 160 -8.17 25.81 -9.29
N VAL A 161 -8.99 25.96 -8.25
CA VAL A 161 -10.45 25.81 -8.35
C VAL A 161 -11.04 26.84 -9.32
N ARG A 162 -10.53 28.08 -9.36
CA ARG A 162 -10.91 29.07 -10.38
C ARG A 162 -10.55 28.60 -11.78
N SER A 163 -9.38 28.00 -11.98
CA SER A 163 -8.99 27.51 -13.30
C SER A 163 -9.90 26.41 -13.86
N LEU A 164 -10.65 25.71 -12.99
CA LEU A 164 -11.65 24.73 -13.38
C LEU A 164 -12.99 25.37 -13.79
N SER A 165 -13.26 26.62 -13.40
CA SER A 165 -14.60 27.22 -13.58
C SER A 165 -14.99 27.43 -15.04
N ASP A 166 -14.01 27.72 -15.90
CA ASP A 166 -14.26 28.13 -17.29
C ASP A 166 -14.77 26.98 -18.17
N ALA A 167 -14.55 25.74 -17.75
CA ALA A 167 -14.91 24.53 -18.48
C ALA A 167 -15.67 23.49 -17.64
N ALA A 168 -16.19 23.88 -16.48
CA ALA A 168 -16.90 22.95 -15.60
C ALA A 168 -18.31 22.65 -16.10
N THR A 169 -18.66 21.37 -16.14
CA THR A 169 -20.03 20.90 -16.36
C THR A 169 -20.58 20.24 -15.10
N VAL A 170 -21.89 20.30 -14.91
CA VAL A 170 -22.54 19.60 -13.79
C VAL A 170 -22.54 18.10 -14.09
N ASP A 171 -22.02 17.30 -13.17
CA ASP A 171 -22.09 15.83 -13.25
C ASP A 171 -23.16 15.30 -12.29
N GLY A 172 -24.31 14.90 -12.84
CA GLY A 172 -25.37 14.23 -12.10
C GLY A 172 -26.32 15.13 -11.31
N ASP A 173 -27.11 14.48 -10.45
CA ASP A 173 -28.08 15.11 -9.55
C ASP A 173 -27.42 15.62 -8.26
N ILE A 174 -28.16 16.35 -7.43
CA ILE A 174 -27.68 16.78 -6.10
C ILE A 174 -27.49 15.55 -5.21
N GLU A 175 -26.26 15.35 -4.71
CA GLU A 175 -25.89 14.25 -3.82
C GLU A 175 -25.81 14.72 -2.36
N VAL A 176 -25.49 13.83 -1.43
CA VAL A 176 -25.23 14.16 -0.02
C VAL A 176 -23.83 13.67 0.34
N ILE A 177 -23.04 14.54 0.96
CA ILE A 177 -21.67 14.28 1.46
C ILE A 177 -21.58 14.88 2.87
N ASP A 178 -21.25 14.06 3.87
CA ASP A 178 -21.18 14.50 5.29
C ASP A 178 -22.48 15.17 5.78
N GLY A 179 -23.61 14.66 5.33
CA GLY A 179 -24.93 15.22 5.63
C GLY A 179 -25.24 16.55 4.93
N LYS A 180 -24.31 17.11 4.14
CA LYS A 180 -24.53 18.31 3.32
C LYS A 180 -24.96 17.92 1.92
N ARG A 181 -25.94 18.62 1.37
CA ARG A 181 -26.31 18.46 -0.04
C ARG A 181 -25.21 19.06 -0.92
N VAL A 182 -24.76 18.33 -1.93
CA VAL A 182 -23.67 18.74 -2.82
C VAL A 182 -24.06 18.72 -4.28
N ARG A 183 -23.38 19.56 -5.06
CA ARG A 183 -23.40 19.53 -6.52
C ARG A 183 -21.99 19.23 -7.00
N THR A 184 -21.89 18.20 -7.85
CA THR A 184 -20.62 17.78 -8.44
C THR A 184 -20.41 18.48 -9.77
N LEU A 185 -19.20 18.99 -9.96
CA LEU A 185 -18.76 19.70 -11.15
C LEU A 185 -17.52 18.99 -11.69
N VAL A 186 -17.50 18.72 -12.99
CA VAL A 186 -16.37 18.05 -13.66
C VAL A 186 -15.73 18.98 -14.68
N SER A 187 -14.40 19.02 -14.73
CA SER A 187 -13.64 19.80 -15.70
C SER A 187 -12.24 19.22 -15.89
N GLY A 188 -11.86 18.89 -17.14
CA GLY A 188 -10.49 18.47 -17.48
C GLY A 188 -9.96 17.31 -16.63
N GLY A 189 -10.77 16.27 -16.42
CA GLY A 189 -10.42 15.11 -15.59
C GLY A 189 -10.56 15.34 -14.07
N TRP A 190 -10.86 16.57 -13.64
CA TRP A 190 -11.11 16.89 -12.23
C TRP A 190 -12.59 16.87 -11.90
N THR A 191 -12.87 16.49 -10.66
CA THR A 191 -14.20 16.47 -10.06
C THR A 191 -14.17 17.28 -8.77
N ALA A 192 -15.09 18.22 -8.62
CA ALA A 192 -15.24 19.07 -7.45
C ALA A 192 -16.66 18.93 -6.89
N ALA A 193 -16.77 18.62 -5.59
CA ALA A 193 -18.05 18.57 -4.89
C ALA A 193 -18.23 19.85 -4.05
N LEU A 194 -19.25 20.63 -4.41
CA LEU A 194 -19.57 21.88 -3.72
C LEU A 194 -20.85 21.73 -2.91
N SER A 195 -20.88 22.23 -1.69
CA SER A 195 -22.13 22.28 -0.91
C SER A 195 -23.14 23.21 -1.59
N THR A 196 -24.38 22.75 -1.72
CA THR A 196 -25.50 23.57 -2.21
C THR A 196 -26.03 24.56 -1.18
N GLU A 197 -25.60 24.44 0.08
CA GLU A 197 -26.06 25.26 1.21
C GLU A 197 -25.21 26.52 1.36
N ASP A 198 -23.88 26.36 1.42
CA ASP A 198 -22.93 27.44 1.69
C ASP A 198 -21.93 27.68 0.53
N GLY A 199 -21.95 26.85 -0.51
CA GLY A 199 -21.03 26.95 -1.65
C GLY A 199 -19.60 26.50 -1.35
N ALA A 200 -19.33 25.91 -0.19
CA ALA A 200 -18.00 25.45 0.19
C ALA A 200 -17.55 24.26 -0.67
N LEU A 201 -16.26 24.26 -1.03
CA LEU A 201 -15.62 23.07 -1.60
C LEU A 201 -15.46 22.02 -0.50
N LEU A 202 -16.15 20.89 -0.62
CA LEU A 202 -16.03 19.78 0.33
C LEU A 202 -15.01 18.75 -0.14
N TRP A 203 -14.84 18.62 -1.46
CA TRP A 203 -13.91 17.66 -2.05
C TRP A 203 -13.48 18.07 -3.45
N LEU A 204 -12.24 17.76 -3.79
CA LEU A 204 -11.63 17.99 -5.09
C LEU A 204 -10.73 16.82 -5.45
N SER A 205 -10.83 16.32 -6.66
CA SER A 205 -10.08 15.13 -7.05
C SER A 205 -9.83 15.05 -8.54
N GLY A 206 -8.68 14.52 -8.92
CA GLY A 206 -8.29 14.39 -10.33
C GLY A 206 -6.83 13.97 -10.49
N PRO A 207 -6.35 13.88 -11.74
CA PRO A 207 -4.97 13.48 -12.03
C PRO A 207 -3.99 14.54 -11.51
N VAL A 208 -2.87 14.10 -10.94
CA VAL A 208 -1.88 15.06 -10.43
C VAL A 208 -1.22 15.79 -11.59
N ARG A 209 -1.20 17.14 -11.51
CA ARG A 209 -0.78 17.98 -12.64
C ARG A 209 0.74 18.07 -12.77
N PRO A 210 1.25 18.21 -14.01
CA PRO A 210 2.62 18.68 -14.24
C PRO A 210 2.84 20.02 -13.51
N GLY A 211 3.93 20.11 -12.72
CA GLY A 211 4.26 21.31 -11.94
C GLY A 211 3.80 21.29 -10.48
N TRP A 212 3.02 20.29 -10.03
CA TRP A 212 2.70 20.09 -8.60
C TRP A 212 3.85 19.46 -7.78
N GLY A 213 5.04 19.37 -8.38
CA GLY A 213 6.21 18.78 -7.76
C GLY A 213 6.14 17.25 -7.64
N VAL A 214 5.35 16.60 -8.50
CA VAL A 214 5.13 15.15 -8.43
C VAL A 214 6.42 14.39 -8.76
N ARG A 215 6.80 13.49 -7.88
CA ARG A 215 7.72 12.39 -8.20
C ARG A 215 6.95 11.08 -8.04
N PRO A 216 7.11 10.11 -8.96
CA PRO A 216 6.63 8.76 -8.72
C PRO A 216 7.17 8.27 -7.37
N ALA A 217 6.35 7.56 -6.59
CA ALA A 217 6.79 6.80 -5.44
C ALA A 217 7.66 5.64 -5.96
N GLY A 218 8.92 5.96 -6.22
CA GLY A 218 9.89 5.12 -6.89
C GLY A 218 11.19 5.88 -7.01
N VAL A 219 11.99 5.81 -5.95
CA VAL A 219 13.39 6.25 -6.03
C VAL A 219 14.07 5.47 -7.16
N GLN A 220 14.65 6.16 -8.15
CA GLN A 220 15.72 5.55 -8.97
C GLN A 220 16.89 5.28 -8.03
N ILE A 221 16.90 4.12 -7.37
CA ILE A 221 18.07 3.63 -6.66
C ILE A 221 19.08 3.28 -7.77
N ASP A 222 20.12 4.10 -7.87
CA ASP A 222 21.34 3.74 -8.58
C ASP A 222 21.97 2.56 -7.81
N LEU A 223 21.52 1.35 -8.15
CA LEU A 223 22.11 0.10 -7.67
C LEU A 223 23.48 0.00 -8.34
N GLY A 224 24.47 0.59 -7.67
CA GLY A 224 25.84 0.73 -8.13
C GLY A 224 26.33 -0.45 -8.97
N THR A 225 26.33 -0.25 -10.27
CA THR A 225 27.22 -0.93 -11.21
C THR A 225 28.00 0.16 -11.91
N GLU A 226 29.29 0.25 -11.58
CA GLU A 226 30.25 1.03 -12.36
C GLU A 226 30.29 0.45 -13.78
N THR A 227 29.46 0.97 -14.68
CA THR A 227 29.66 0.83 -16.12
C THR A 227 29.76 2.22 -16.72
N THR A 228 31.01 2.61 -16.97
CA THR A 228 31.49 3.67 -17.85
C THR A 228 30.43 4.47 -18.62
N VAL A 229 30.36 5.75 -18.23
CA VAL A 229 29.81 6.92 -18.93
C VAL A 229 29.56 6.74 -20.43
N GLY A 230 28.27 6.70 -20.79
CA GLY A 230 27.75 7.23 -22.04
C GLY A 230 26.69 8.29 -21.72
N PRO A 231 26.50 9.34 -22.54
CA PRO A 231 25.52 10.37 -22.26
C PRO A 231 24.11 9.76 -22.24
N LYS A 232 23.53 9.68 -21.04
CA LYS A 232 22.13 9.28 -20.83
C LYS A 232 21.25 10.26 -21.62
N PRO A 233 20.43 9.80 -22.58
CA PRO A 233 19.46 10.67 -23.22
C PRO A 233 18.54 11.23 -22.12
N ALA A 234 18.23 12.53 -22.20
CA ALA A 234 17.17 13.11 -21.39
C ALA A 234 15.92 12.23 -21.54
N ALA A 235 15.33 11.80 -20.43
CA ALA A 235 14.06 11.09 -20.46
C ALA A 235 13.08 11.94 -21.29
N PRO A 236 12.35 11.34 -22.26
CA PRO A 236 11.38 12.09 -23.02
C PRO A 236 10.34 12.66 -22.04
N LEU A 237 10.02 13.95 -22.21
CA LEU A 237 8.79 14.49 -21.66
C LEU A 237 7.66 13.55 -22.11
N ILE A 238 6.88 13.09 -21.14
CA ILE A 238 5.68 12.28 -21.39
C ILE A 238 4.76 13.13 -22.27
N ASP A 239 4.62 12.72 -23.54
CA ASP A 239 3.57 13.24 -24.41
C ASP A 239 2.20 12.84 -23.82
N PRO A 240 1.17 13.70 -23.92
CA PRO A 240 -0.16 13.41 -23.41
C PRO A 240 -0.77 12.28 -24.24
N VAL A 241 -0.71 11.05 -23.74
CA VAL A 241 -1.47 9.92 -24.27
C VAL A 241 -2.88 10.03 -23.69
N ASP A 242 -3.88 9.95 -24.58
CA ASP A 242 -5.34 10.04 -24.34
C ASP A 242 -5.93 8.97 -23.39
N ASN A 243 -5.10 8.26 -22.61
CA ASN A 243 -5.53 7.33 -21.58
C ASN A 243 -5.22 7.91 -20.20
N ASP A 244 -6.16 8.70 -19.66
CA ASP A 244 -6.11 9.25 -18.29
C ASP A 244 -5.96 8.17 -17.19
N ALA A 245 -6.10 6.88 -17.53
CA ALA A 245 -6.04 5.75 -16.61
C ALA A 245 -4.66 5.51 -15.97
N ASP A 246 -3.58 5.98 -16.61
CA ASP A 246 -2.20 5.68 -16.18
C ASP A 246 -1.52 6.83 -15.43
N LEU A 247 -2.29 7.83 -14.96
CA LEU A 247 -1.74 8.98 -14.23
C LEU A 247 -1.95 8.84 -12.72
N PRO A 248 -0.96 9.25 -11.90
CA PRO A 248 -1.15 9.34 -10.47
C PRO A 248 -2.30 10.31 -10.18
N HIS A 249 -3.01 10.07 -9.08
CA HIS A 249 -4.22 10.79 -8.75
C HIS A 249 -4.17 11.33 -7.33
N ILE A 250 -4.88 12.43 -7.09
CA ILE A 250 -5.00 13.05 -5.77
C ILE A 250 -6.45 13.38 -5.46
N SER A 251 -6.85 13.12 -4.22
CA SER A 251 -8.14 13.50 -3.65
C SER A 251 -7.89 14.39 -2.43
N ILE A 252 -8.61 15.51 -2.34
CA ILE A 252 -8.42 16.56 -1.34
C ILE A 252 -9.79 16.87 -0.73
N ALA A 253 -9.89 16.80 0.60
CA ALA A 253 -11.06 17.25 1.35
C ALA A 253 -10.68 18.45 2.23
N PRO A 254 -10.84 19.70 1.73
CA PRO A 254 -10.44 20.89 2.46
C PRO A 254 -11.53 21.43 3.38
N ALA A 255 -11.11 21.90 4.56
CA ALA A 255 -11.96 22.60 5.51
C ALA A 255 -11.23 23.86 6.03
N PRO A 256 -11.81 25.06 5.90
CA PRO A 256 -11.25 26.27 6.52
C PRO A 256 -11.04 26.08 8.03
N THR A 257 -9.88 26.51 8.53
CA THR A 257 -9.51 26.42 9.94
C THR A 257 -8.61 27.58 10.35
N GLU A 258 -8.36 27.75 11.64
CA GLU A 258 -7.41 28.71 12.18
C GLU A 258 -5.96 28.25 12.00
N ALA A 259 -5.03 29.18 11.80
CA ALA A 259 -3.60 28.88 11.62
C ALA A 259 -2.90 28.35 12.90
N GLY A 260 -3.47 28.69 14.07
CA GLY A 260 -2.96 28.54 15.44
C GLY A 260 -1.64 27.75 15.61
N PRO A 261 -1.69 26.46 15.99
CA PRO A 261 -0.52 25.70 16.42
C PRO A 261 0.42 25.28 15.28
N THR A 262 0.01 25.41 14.02
CA THR A 262 0.79 24.97 12.87
C THR A 262 2.08 25.77 12.75
N LYS A 263 1.98 27.10 12.86
CA LYS A 263 3.14 27.99 12.79
C LYS A 263 4.15 27.70 13.88
N ASP A 264 3.70 27.61 15.13
CA ASP A 264 4.57 27.31 16.28
C ASP A 264 5.31 25.97 16.11
N ARG A 265 4.62 24.96 15.55
CA ARG A 265 5.22 23.64 15.28
C ARG A 265 6.26 23.72 14.17
N VAL A 266 5.98 24.45 13.08
CA VAL A 266 6.92 24.67 11.99
C VAL A 266 8.14 25.44 12.47
N ASP A 267 7.98 26.56 13.17
CA ASP A 267 9.08 27.38 13.67
C ASP A 267 9.98 26.61 14.67
N LYS A 268 9.39 25.71 15.46
CA LYS A 268 10.14 24.85 16.39
C LYS A 268 11.07 23.86 15.68
N VAL A 269 10.67 23.31 14.54
CA VAL A 269 11.41 22.25 13.84
C VAL A 269 12.24 22.80 12.67
N LEU A 270 11.72 23.80 11.97
CA LEU A 270 12.30 24.50 10.83
C LEU A 270 12.51 25.99 11.15
N PRO A 271 13.31 26.34 12.18
CA PRO A 271 13.54 27.74 12.55
C PRO A 271 14.08 28.51 11.34
N PRO A 272 13.75 29.81 11.19
CA PRO A 272 14.28 30.62 10.11
C PRO A 272 15.81 30.60 10.12
N ALA A 273 16.42 30.68 8.93
CA ALA A 273 17.87 30.72 8.81
C ALA A 273 18.40 31.90 9.64
N ALA A 274 19.19 31.62 10.67
CA ALA A 274 19.77 32.67 11.50
C ALA A 274 20.63 33.59 10.62
N ALA A 275 20.49 34.91 10.77
CA ALA A 275 21.47 35.87 10.27
C ALA A 275 22.86 35.44 10.75
N PRO A 276 23.93 35.60 9.95
CA PRO A 276 25.26 35.13 10.30
C PRO A 276 25.73 35.78 11.60
N SER A 277 25.56 35.07 12.71
CA SER A 277 25.92 35.53 14.04
C SER A 277 27.12 34.74 14.54
N THR A 278 28.07 35.46 15.10
CA THR A 278 29.35 34.94 15.60
C THR A 278 29.14 34.17 16.91
N VAL A 279 28.77 32.88 16.77
CA VAL A 279 28.86 31.78 17.76
C VAL A 279 27.95 31.91 19.00
N PRO A 280 27.02 30.95 19.23
CA PRO A 280 27.29 29.72 20.00
C PRO A 280 26.97 28.43 19.21
N GLN A 281 27.48 27.27 19.70
CA GLN A 281 27.37 25.93 19.09
C GLN A 281 26.13 25.76 18.21
N ALA A 282 26.35 25.56 16.90
CA ALA A 282 25.29 25.26 15.96
C ALA A 282 24.50 24.04 16.49
N PRO A 283 23.16 24.10 16.57
CA PRO A 283 22.34 22.92 16.79
C PRO A 283 22.81 21.80 15.88
N LYS A 284 22.86 20.56 16.38
CA LYS A 284 23.22 19.39 15.54
C LYS A 284 22.39 19.49 14.26
N ALA A 285 23.07 19.61 13.13
CA ALA A 285 22.39 19.79 11.85
C ALA A 285 21.42 18.63 11.65
N MET A 286 20.21 18.97 11.22
CA MET A 286 19.22 17.96 10.85
C MET A 286 19.81 17.10 9.72
N PRO A 287 19.85 15.77 9.86
CA PRO A 287 20.39 14.90 8.82
C PRO A 287 19.63 15.10 7.50
N ASN A 288 20.35 15.06 6.39
CA ASN A 288 19.78 15.09 5.05
C ASN A 288 19.63 13.66 4.54
N GLU A 289 18.50 13.36 3.90
CA GLU A 289 18.27 12.06 3.25
C GLU A 289 19.37 11.71 2.23
N ASN A 290 20.05 12.69 1.63
CA ASN A 290 21.16 12.48 0.70
C ASN A 290 22.53 12.26 1.35
N ASP A 291 22.68 12.52 2.65
CA ASP A 291 23.98 12.33 3.32
C ASP A 291 24.43 10.87 3.11
N PRO A 292 25.68 10.61 2.68
CA PRO A 292 26.11 9.24 2.38
C PRO A 292 25.78 8.29 3.54
N ALA A 293 25.13 7.16 3.23
CA ALA A 293 24.84 6.17 4.26
C ALA A 293 26.18 5.70 4.88
N PRO A 294 26.27 5.60 6.21
CA PRO A 294 27.25 4.72 6.84
C PRO A 294 27.07 3.34 6.23
N PHE A 295 28.09 2.85 5.52
CA PHE A 295 28.09 1.51 4.98
C PHE A 295 29.35 0.79 5.44
N ILE A 296 29.14 -0.47 5.80
CA ILE A 296 30.19 -1.40 6.19
C ILE A 296 30.21 -2.47 5.11
N ASP A 297 31.35 -2.65 4.47
CA ASP A 297 31.59 -3.80 3.63
C ASP A 297 32.95 -4.36 3.99
N PHE A 298 33.13 -5.65 3.72
CA PHE A 298 34.37 -6.31 4.00
C PHE A 298 34.85 -7.11 2.81
N LYS A 299 36.16 -7.06 2.60
CA LYS A 299 36.89 -7.92 1.68
C LYS A 299 37.68 -8.95 2.48
N ILE A 300 37.60 -10.20 2.03
CA ILE A 300 38.33 -11.32 2.60
C ILE A 300 39.53 -11.65 1.70
N SER A 301 40.68 -11.90 2.30
CA SER A 301 41.82 -12.57 1.66
C SER A 301 42.36 -13.63 2.60
N GLY A 302 42.58 -14.86 2.11
CA GLY A 302 43.13 -15.95 2.90
C GLY A 302 44.54 -16.33 2.47
N ASN A 303 45.37 -16.76 3.41
CA ASN A 303 46.56 -17.53 3.09
C ASN A 303 46.18 -19.02 3.22
N THR A 304 45.94 -19.68 2.09
CA THR A 304 45.58 -21.11 2.00
C THR A 304 46.78 -21.91 1.47
N PRO A 305 47.81 -22.17 2.29
CA PRO A 305 48.99 -22.86 1.82
C PRO A 305 48.71 -24.34 1.52
N ASP A 306 49.53 -24.92 0.65
CA ASP A 306 49.65 -26.37 0.55
C ASP A 306 50.13 -26.92 1.90
N CYS A 307 49.45 -27.94 2.41
CA CYS A 307 49.72 -28.53 3.71
C CYS A 307 50.53 -29.82 3.59
N TRP A 308 51.82 -29.75 3.94
CA TRP A 308 52.76 -30.88 3.90
C TRP A 308 53.10 -31.45 5.29
N THR A 309 52.60 -30.80 6.35
CA THR A 309 52.84 -31.15 7.75
C THR A 309 51.68 -31.99 8.32
N PRO A 310 51.86 -32.68 9.47
CA PRO A 310 50.77 -33.40 10.15
C PRO A 310 49.61 -32.50 10.60
N THR A 311 49.87 -31.20 10.71
CA THR A 311 48.89 -30.17 11.07
C THR A 311 48.87 -29.11 9.97
N CYS A 312 47.71 -28.81 9.43
CA CYS A 312 47.49 -27.74 8.48
C CYS A 312 47.15 -26.45 9.23
N SER A 313 47.54 -25.31 8.68
CA SER A 313 47.23 -24.00 9.24
C SER A 313 46.92 -22.99 8.15
N TRP A 314 45.94 -22.14 8.39
CA TRP A 314 45.59 -21.04 7.50
C TRP A 314 45.09 -19.84 8.30
N THR A 315 45.12 -18.67 7.67
CA THR A 315 44.66 -17.41 8.26
C THR A 315 43.73 -16.68 7.29
N VAL A 316 42.82 -15.89 7.86
CA VAL A 316 41.90 -15.04 7.10
C VAL A 316 42.16 -13.60 7.49
N THR A 317 42.49 -12.77 6.51
CA THR A 317 42.59 -11.32 6.66
C THR A 317 41.32 -10.68 6.15
N VAL A 318 40.71 -9.86 6.99
CA VAL A 318 39.52 -9.08 6.73
C VAL A 318 39.92 -7.62 6.59
N THR A 319 39.54 -6.99 5.49
CA THR A 319 39.70 -5.54 5.28
C THR A 319 38.34 -4.89 5.23
N ASN A 320 38.12 -3.88 6.06
CA ASN A 320 36.90 -3.07 6.00
C ASN A 320 37.00 -2.10 4.82
N THR A 321 36.23 -2.35 3.77
CA THR A 321 36.14 -1.51 2.56
C THR A 321 35.00 -0.48 2.66
N GLY A 322 34.27 -0.49 3.77
CA GLY A 322 33.25 0.50 4.10
C GLY A 322 33.80 1.87 4.47
N ASN A 323 32.90 2.84 4.63
CA ASN A 323 33.22 4.18 5.12
C ASN A 323 33.06 4.33 6.64
N THR A 324 32.60 3.28 7.33
CA THR A 324 32.31 3.28 8.76
C THR A 324 32.98 2.07 9.44
N ALA A 325 33.40 2.24 10.69
CA ALA A 325 33.94 1.14 11.49
C ALA A 325 32.87 0.08 11.75
N GLY A 326 33.24 -1.21 11.70
CA GLY A 326 32.31 -2.32 11.89
C GLY A 326 32.95 -3.44 12.69
N ASP A 327 32.15 -4.10 13.52
CA ASP A 327 32.51 -5.38 14.13
C ASP A 327 32.66 -6.45 13.04
N ALA A 328 33.67 -7.30 13.15
CA ALA A 328 33.85 -8.41 12.22
C ALA A 328 34.08 -9.72 12.97
N THR A 329 33.26 -10.72 12.65
CA THR A 329 33.45 -12.11 13.08
C THR A 329 33.69 -12.96 11.86
N VAL A 330 34.85 -13.62 11.79
CA VAL A 330 35.17 -14.56 10.71
C VAL A 330 34.53 -15.91 11.02
N ILE A 331 33.72 -16.42 10.09
CA ILE A 331 33.18 -17.77 10.14
C ILE A 331 33.91 -18.60 9.09
N ALA A 332 34.75 -19.54 9.54
CA ALA A 332 35.71 -20.24 8.69
C ALA A 332 35.63 -21.76 8.85
N SER A 333 35.79 -22.50 7.76
CA SER A 333 35.81 -23.97 7.74
C SER A 333 36.78 -24.52 6.69
N ALA A 334 37.18 -25.78 6.84
CA ALA A 334 38.03 -26.47 5.87
C ALA A 334 37.56 -27.93 5.70
N THR A 335 37.18 -28.31 4.48
CA THR A 335 36.63 -29.64 4.19
C THR A 335 37.58 -30.43 3.28
N PRO A 336 38.02 -31.64 3.68
CA PRO A 336 37.91 -32.23 5.02
C PRO A 336 38.90 -31.58 6.01
N GLY A 337 38.61 -31.67 7.32
CA GLY A 337 39.62 -31.46 8.37
C GLY A 337 39.26 -30.48 9.49
N MET A 338 38.47 -29.44 9.22
CA MET A 338 38.12 -28.41 10.21
C MET A 338 36.62 -28.12 10.17
N ALA A 339 35.95 -28.39 11.30
CA ALA A 339 34.59 -27.91 11.53
C ALA A 339 34.55 -26.37 11.51
N THR A 340 33.36 -25.80 11.33
CA THR A 340 33.18 -24.35 11.35
C THR A 340 33.66 -23.74 12.67
N GLN A 341 34.49 -22.69 12.58
CA GLN A 341 34.97 -21.89 13.70
C GLN A 341 34.53 -20.44 13.53
N GLU A 342 34.28 -19.77 14.66
CA GLU A 342 33.95 -18.35 14.72
C GLU A 342 35.03 -17.60 15.47
N ILE A 343 35.58 -16.57 14.83
CA ILE A 343 36.71 -15.80 15.35
C ILE A 343 36.35 -14.33 15.26
N SER A 344 36.08 -13.71 16.41
CA SER A 344 35.90 -12.26 16.46
C SER A 344 37.24 -11.55 16.23
N LEU A 345 37.23 -10.59 15.31
CA LEU A 345 38.33 -9.66 15.05
C LEU A 345 38.11 -8.30 15.73
N GLY A 346 37.02 -8.15 16.48
CA GLY A 346 36.61 -6.88 17.08
C GLY A 346 36.16 -5.87 16.02
N VAL A 347 36.25 -4.58 16.37
CA VAL A 347 35.87 -3.47 15.49
C VAL A 347 37.06 -3.12 14.58
N ILE A 348 36.83 -3.18 13.26
CA ILE A 348 37.80 -2.81 12.23
C ILE A 348 37.40 -1.43 11.68
N ALA A 349 38.30 -0.45 11.82
CA ALA A 349 38.10 0.88 11.26
C ALA A 349 38.02 0.86 9.72
N ALA A 350 37.39 1.87 9.12
CA ALA A 350 37.32 2.01 7.66
C ALA A 350 38.73 2.01 7.03
N GLY A 351 38.93 1.20 5.98
CA GLY A 351 40.21 1.01 5.30
C GLY A 351 41.25 0.17 6.05
N ALA A 352 40.98 -0.21 7.31
CA ALA A 352 41.88 -1.05 8.10
C ALA A 352 41.66 -2.54 7.84
N SER A 353 42.66 -3.35 8.20
CA SER A 353 42.60 -4.81 8.13
C SER A 353 42.89 -5.45 9.48
N ALA A 354 42.27 -6.60 9.74
CA ALA A 354 42.59 -7.47 10.86
C ALA A 354 42.69 -8.92 10.36
N THR A 355 43.56 -9.71 10.98
CA THR A 355 43.83 -11.10 10.58
C THR A 355 43.49 -12.03 11.73
N THR A 356 42.81 -13.15 11.44
CA THR A 356 42.57 -14.19 12.44
C THR A 356 43.89 -14.75 12.96
N PRO A 357 43.94 -15.23 14.22
CA PRO A 357 45.00 -16.16 14.62
C PRO A 357 45.07 -17.36 13.65
N PRO A 358 46.22 -18.04 13.53
CA PRO A 358 46.34 -19.24 12.73
C PRO A 358 45.32 -20.31 13.16
N MET A 359 44.43 -20.69 12.26
CA MET A 359 43.46 -21.76 12.47
C MET A 359 44.10 -23.08 12.08
N THR A 360 44.18 -24.04 13.00
CA THR A 360 44.89 -25.30 12.80
C THR A 360 43.97 -26.50 12.82
N PHE A 361 44.24 -27.48 11.96
CA PHE A 361 43.53 -28.76 11.92
C PHE A 361 44.44 -29.91 11.49
N ALA A 362 44.05 -31.15 11.78
CA ALA A 362 44.83 -32.32 11.40
C ALA A 362 44.89 -32.48 9.88
N ASN A 363 46.05 -32.85 9.35
CA ASN A 363 46.19 -33.16 7.93
C ASN A 363 45.30 -34.36 7.59
N PRO A 364 44.27 -34.21 6.74
CA PRO A 364 43.32 -35.28 6.47
C PRO A 364 43.87 -36.33 5.49
N THR A 365 45.10 -36.14 4.98
CA THR A 365 45.73 -37.05 4.02
C THR A 365 45.96 -38.43 4.67
N PRO A 366 45.45 -39.53 4.09
CA PRO A 366 45.72 -40.86 4.61
C PRO A 366 47.22 -41.15 4.62
N LYS A 367 47.71 -41.82 5.67
CA LYS A 367 49.13 -42.23 5.75
C LYS A 367 49.49 -43.05 4.51
N PRO A 368 50.45 -42.61 3.67
CA PRO A 368 50.78 -43.32 2.44
C PRO A 368 51.42 -44.67 2.73
N GLY A 369 51.17 -45.65 1.87
CA GLY A 369 51.93 -46.90 1.85
C GLY A 369 53.38 -46.66 1.41
N PRO A 370 54.29 -47.63 1.62
CA PRO A 370 55.68 -47.51 1.18
C PRO A 370 55.77 -47.17 -0.31
N GLY A 371 56.44 -46.06 -0.65
CA GLY A 371 56.63 -45.61 -2.04
C GLY A 371 55.44 -44.88 -2.68
N GLN A 372 54.39 -44.55 -1.93
CA GLN A 372 53.24 -43.79 -2.45
C GLN A 372 53.22 -42.35 -1.93
N THR A 373 52.59 -41.46 -2.71
CA THR A 373 52.28 -40.09 -2.30
C THR A 373 50.77 -39.92 -2.40
N ASN A 374 50.11 -39.57 -1.30
CA ASN A 374 48.68 -39.26 -1.29
C ASN A 374 48.51 -37.75 -1.34
N THR A 375 47.57 -37.27 -2.15
CA THR A 375 47.18 -35.86 -2.20
C THR A 375 45.67 -35.78 -2.05
N ILE A 376 45.20 -34.85 -1.21
CA ILE A 376 43.78 -34.56 -1.09
C ILE A 376 43.56 -33.08 -1.36
N ARG A 377 42.39 -32.73 -1.89
CA ARG A 377 41.99 -31.34 -2.04
C ARG A 377 41.26 -30.89 -0.78
N ILE A 378 41.73 -29.79 -0.17
CA ILE A 378 41.03 -29.12 0.94
C ILE A 378 40.28 -27.93 0.36
N GLN A 379 38.99 -27.82 0.69
CA GLN A 379 38.17 -26.67 0.38
C GLN A 379 38.11 -25.76 1.59
N TYR A 380 38.73 -24.59 1.50
CA TYR A 380 38.66 -23.55 2.52
C TYR A 380 37.46 -22.63 2.23
N ALA A 381 36.65 -22.36 3.25
CA ALA A 381 35.54 -21.43 3.15
C ALA A 381 35.63 -20.40 4.29
N ALA A 382 35.50 -19.12 3.96
CA ALA A 382 35.51 -18.03 4.94
C ALA A 382 34.38 -17.03 4.69
N SER A 383 33.84 -16.55 5.80
CA SER A 383 32.75 -15.58 5.89
C SER A 383 33.15 -14.44 6.77
N ILE A 384 32.44 -13.33 6.64
CA ILE A 384 32.40 -12.32 7.69
C ILE A 384 30.94 -12.13 8.05
N PHE A 385 30.66 -12.13 9.35
CA PHE A 385 29.45 -11.62 9.94
C PHE A 385 29.76 -10.31 10.67
N SER A 386 28.87 -9.33 10.54
CA SER A 386 28.90 -8.07 11.28
C SER A 386 27.48 -7.70 11.64
N THR A 387 27.21 -7.43 12.92
CA THR A 387 25.87 -7.02 13.34
C THR A 387 25.45 -5.70 12.68
N ALA A 388 26.41 -4.80 12.44
CA ALA A 388 26.16 -3.51 11.81
C ALA A 388 25.95 -3.58 10.29
N ARG A 389 26.33 -4.68 9.61
CA ARG A 389 26.08 -4.93 8.18
C ARG A 389 24.95 -5.93 7.95
N ASP A 390 25.04 -7.09 8.59
CA ASP A 390 24.21 -8.27 8.33
C ASP A 390 22.99 -8.33 9.26
N GLY A 391 22.90 -7.44 10.25
CA GLY A 391 21.82 -7.36 11.21
C GLY A 391 21.99 -8.25 12.43
N SER A 392 21.02 -8.20 13.34
CA SER A 392 21.11 -8.88 14.65
C SER A 392 20.79 -10.39 14.61
N ASP A 393 20.34 -10.93 13.47
CA ASP A 393 19.95 -12.34 13.34
C ASP A 393 21.05 -13.16 12.62
N ASP A 394 22.09 -13.51 13.37
CA ASP A 394 23.21 -14.34 12.91
C ASP A 394 22.76 -15.74 12.44
N GLY A 395 21.71 -16.31 13.05
CA GLY A 395 21.16 -17.60 12.64
C GLY A 395 20.60 -17.54 11.21
N ALA A 396 19.69 -16.61 10.96
CA ALA A 396 19.08 -16.44 9.63
C ALA A 396 20.14 -16.06 8.58
N PHE A 397 21.11 -15.21 8.92
CA PHE A 397 22.22 -14.89 8.02
C PHE A 397 23.02 -16.13 7.63
N ARG A 398 23.44 -16.95 8.60
CA ARG A 398 24.25 -18.15 8.35
C ARG A 398 23.51 -19.15 7.46
N ASP A 399 22.24 -19.41 7.76
CA ASP A 399 21.42 -20.34 6.99
C ASP A 399 21.21 -19.85 5.55
N ALA A 400 20.88 -18.56 5.37
CA ALA A 400 20.66 -17.97 4.05
C ALA A 400 21.94 -18.03 3.22
N ARG A 401 23.05 -17.61 3.82
CA ARG A 401 24.38 -17.65 3.21
C ARG A 401 24.78 -19.07 2.81
N GLN A 402 24.57 -20.04 3.68
CA GLN A 402 24.92 -21.44 3.40
C GLN A 402 24.14 -21.95 2.18
N ARG A 403 22.83 -21.67 2.08
CA ARG A 403 22.01 -22.03 0.92
C ARG A 403 22.53 -21.40 -0.37
N ILE A 404 22.82 -20.09 -0.35
CA ILE A 404 23.31 -19.36 -1.52
C ILE A 404 24.69 -19.86 -1.97
N THR A 405 25.62 -20.02 -1.02
CA THR A 405 27.00 -20.43 -1.32
C THR A 405 27.07 -21.87 -1.81
N ALA A 406 26.23 -22.76 -1.29
CA ALA A 406 26.16 -24.16 -1.75
C ALA A 406 25.82 -24.26 -3.25
N GLN A 407 25.19 -23.23 -3.82
CA GLN A 407 24.83 -23.14 -5.23
C GLN A 407 25.70 -22.15 -6.03
N ASN A 408 26.87 -21.75 -5.49
CA ASN A 408 27.79 -20.76 -6.08
C ASN A 408 27.17 -19.36 -6.31
N GLY A 409 26.11 -19.01 -5.58
CA GLY A 409 25.56 -17.66 -5.61
C GLY A 409 26.36 -16.66 -4.76
N ASP A 410 26.07 -15.36 -4.92
CA ASP A 410 26.67 -14.29 -4.11
C ASP A 410 25.68 -13.77 -3.05
N PRO A 411 25.91 -14.04 -1.75
CA PRO A 411 25.07 -13.53 -0.66
C PRO A 411 25.03 -11.99 -0.59
N LYS A 412 26.01 -11.28 -1.16
CA LYS A 412 26.02 -9.80 -1.16
C LYS A 412 24.83 -9.21 -1.90
N ARG A 413 24.19 -9.96 -2.80
CA ARG A 413 22.99 -9.51 -3.52
C ARG A 413 21.79 -9.25 -2.62
N LEU A 414 21.80 -9.78 -1.39
CA LEU A 414 20.74 -9.53 -0.40
C LEU A 414 21.09 -8.38 0.55
N LEU A 415 22.29 -7.80 0.49
CA LEU A 415 22.70 -6.64 1.29
C LEU A 415 22.14 -5.33 0.69
N VAL A 416 20.81 -5.26 0.60
CA VAL A 416 20.07 -4.19 -0.10
C VAL A 416 19.50 -3.12 0.84
N ALA A 417 19.51 -3.36 2.15
CA ALA A 417 19.00 -2.45 3.18
C ALA A 417 20.00 -2.28 4.33
N ASP A 418 19.69 -1.44 5.31
CA ASP A 418 20.49 -1.35 6.52
C ASP A 418 20.30 -2.55 7.46
N SER A 419 21.21 -2.67 8.42
CA SER A 419 21.25 -3.78 9.38
C SER A 419 20.00 -3.94 10.25
N THR A 420 19.13 -2.94 10.34
CA THR A 420 17.88 -3.06 11.10
C THR A 420 16.80 -3.80 10.32
N LEU A 421 16.88 -3.80 9.00
CA LEU A 421 15.97 -4.50 8.09
C LEU A 421 16.53 -5.84 7.60
N MET A 422 17.85 -6.03 7.66
CA MET A 422 18.51 -7.27 7.23
C MET A 422 17.96 -8.55 7.86
N PRO A 423 17.60 -8.62 9.17
CA PRO A 423 16.98 -9.82 9.74
C PRO A 423 15.70 -10.25 9.02
N ASP A 424 14.89 -9.29 8.59
CA ASP A 424 13.64 -9.59 7.88
C ASP A 424 13.92 -10.03 6.44
N ILE A 425 14.92 -9.44 5.78
CA ILE A 425 15.39 -9.87 4.45
C ILE A 425 15.90 -11.32 4.48
N TRP A 426 16.74 -11.68 5.46
CA TRP A 426 17.26 -13.04 5.57
C TRP A 426 16.15 -14.05 5.80
N ARG A 427 15.20 -13.74 6.69
CA ARG A 427 14.03 -14.60 6.93
C ARG A 427 13.14 -14.71 5.70
N ALA A 428 12.96 -13.62 4.95
CA ALA A 428 12.15 -13.61 3.74
C ALA A 428 12.74 -14.59 2.73
N PHE A 429 14.04 -14.46 2.45
CA PHE A 429 14.77 -15.38 1.58
C PHE A 429 14.66 -16.84 2.05
N LEU A 430 14.87 -17.10 3.35
CA LEU A 430 14.79 -18.45 3.90
C LEU A 430 13.40 -19.06 3.76
N GLN A 431 12.34 -18.31 4.05
CA GLN A 431 10.96 -18.79 3.91
C GLN A 431 10.59 -19.05 2.45
N MET A 432 10.99 -18.18 1.52
CA MET A 432 10.75 -18.37 0.08
C MET A 432 11.44 -19.62 -0.47
N THR A 433 12.59 -20.01 0.10
CA THR A 433 13.42 -21.10 -0.41
C THR A 433 13.29 -22.42 0.37
N ASP A 434 12.52 -22.45 1.46
CA ASP A 434 12.53 -23.58 2.41
C ASP A 434 12.07 -24.91 1.80
N HIS A 435 11.14 -24.85 0.86
CA HIS A 435 10.61 -26.02 0.16
C HIS A 435 11.62 -26.65 -0.84
N ALA A 436 12.61 -25.89 -1.29
CA ALA A 436 13.59 -26.31 -2.28
C ALA A 436 14.97 -25.63 -2.06
N PRO A 437 15.64 -25.89 -0.92
CA PRO A 437 16.81 -25.13 -0.48
C PRO A 437 18.08 -25.37 -1.32
N ALA A 438 18.05 -26.35 -2.23
CA ALA A 438 19.14 -26.69 -3.14
C ALA A 438 18.82 -26.41 -4.61
N ASP A 439 17.65 -25.86 -4.92
CA ASP A 439 17.24 -25.54 -6.30
C ASP A 439 17.72 -24.13 -6.67
N THR A 440 18.68 -24.05 -7.60
CA THR A 440 19.26 -22.79 -8.08
C THR A 440 18.21 -21.82 -8.63
N VAL A 441 17.16 -22.32 -9.29
CA VAL A 441 16.12 -21.46 -9.88
C VAL A 441 15.26 -20.84 -8.78
N VAL A 442 14.92 -21.61 -7.75
CA VAL A 442 14.17 -21.12 -6.58
C VAL A 442 15.00 -20.11 -5.79
N LEU A 443 16.29 -20.38 -5.57
CA LEU A 443 17.17 -19.44 -4.87
C LEU A 443 17.31 -18.12 -5.63
N GLU A 444 17.53 -18.18 -6.95
CA GLU A 444 17.67 -16.98 -7.78
C GLU A 444 16.38 -16.16 -7.81
N SER A 445 15.23 -16.82 -7.98
CA SER A 445 13.92 -16.16 -7.95
C SER A 445 13.66 -15.47 -6.61
N ALA A 446 14.05 -16.09 -5.48
CA ALA A 446 13.92 -15.47 -4.17
C ALA A 446 14.86 -14.25 -3.99
N ILE A 447 16.09 -14.29 -4.53
CA ILE A 447 17.01 -13.15 -4.51
C ILE A 447 16.44 -11.99 -5.34
N GLU A 448 16.00 -12.27 -6.57
CA GLU A 448 15.36 -11.28 -7.45
C GLU A 448 14.11 -10.67 -6.82
N ALA A 449 13.31 -11.47 -6.11
CA ALA A 449 12.13 -10.99 -5.41
C ALA A 449 12.45 -10.04 -4.26
N VAL A 450 13.51 -10.30 -3.48
CA VAL A 450 13.97 -9.37 -2.44
C VAL A 450 14.47 -8.07 -3.07
N ASP A 451 15.31 -8.15 -4.10
CA ASP A 451 15.83 -6.97 -4.79
C ASP A 451 14.70 -6.14 -5.41
N THR A 452 13.74 -6.82 -6.06
CA THR A 452 12.52 -6.21 -6.60
C THR A 452 11.70 -5.56 -5.50
N ALA A 453 11.49 -6.23 -4.36
CA ALA A 453 10.74 -5.66 -3.24
C ALA A 453 11.41 -4.40 -2.69
N VAL A 454 12.75 -4.33 -2.67
CA VAL A 454 13.46 -3.11 -2.27
C VAL A 454 13.35 -2.02 -3.34
N GLY A 455 13.63 -2.35 -4.59
CA GLY A 455 13.57 -1.39 -5.71
C GLY A 455 12.17 -0.87 -6.04
N LYS A 456 11.13 -1.62 -5.63
CA LYS A 456 9.71 -1.28 -5.82
C LYS A 456 9.03 -0.92 -4.50
N GLU A 457 9.81 -0.64 -3.46
CA GLU A 457 9.32 -0.08 -2.21
C GLU A 457 8.30 -0.99 -1.47
N LEU A 458 8.35 -2.31 -1.66
CA LEU A 458 7.47 -3.33 -1.05
C LEU A 458 8.07 -4.00 0.19
N LEU A 459 9.23 -3.54 0.65
CA LEU A 459 9.91 -4.13 1.80
C LEU A 459 9.06 -4.13 3.09
N PRO A 460 8.26 -3.09 3.42
CA PRO A 460 7.38 -3.12 4.59
C PRO A 460 6.31 -4.22 4.52
N GLU A 461 5.74 -4.47 3.35
CA GLU A 461 4.76 -5.53 3.08
C GLU A 461 5.40 -6.91 3.27
N VAL A 462 6.56 -7.13 2.62
CA VAL A 462 7.30 -8.40 2.69
C VAL A 462 7.76 -8.67 4.12
N SER A 463 8.32 -7.67 4.81
CA SER A 463 8.71 -7.77 6.21
C SER A 463 7.51 -8.13 7.08
N ALA A 464 6.36 -7.46 6.93
CA ALA A 464 5.16 -7.77 7.71
C ALA A 464 4.70 -9.22 7.54
N LEU A 465 4.64 -9.71 6.30
CA LEU A 465 4.23 -11.08 5.99
C LEU A 465 5.21 -12.11 6.58
N VAL A 466 6.51 -11.91 6.38
CA VAL A 466 7.57 -12.85 6.79
C VAL A 466 7.76 -12.85 8.30
N LYS A 467 7.89 -11.67 8.91
CA LYS A 467 8.10 -11.49 10.36
C LYS A 467 6.92 -12.01 11.17
N SER A 468 5.71 -11.98 10.60
CA SER A 468 4.54 -12.55 11.26
C SER A 468 4.66 -14.07 11.48
N GLY A 469 5.46 -14.77 10.65
CA GLY A 469 5.52 -16.24 10.62
C GLY A 469 4.19 -16.90 10.22
N ARG A 470 3.26 -16.12 9.66
CA ARG A 470 1.86 -16.53 9.43
C ARG A 470 1.49 -16.64 7.95
N LEU A 471 2.37 -16.25 7.03
CA LEU A 471 2.25 -16.61 5.61
C LEU A 471 2.45 -18.12 5.45
N GLN A 472 1.46 -18.82 4.91
CA GLN A 472 1.42 -20.28 4.80
C GLN A 472 2.00 -20.81 3.48
N ASN A 473 2.15 -19.95 2.46
CA ASN A 473 2.74 -20.28 1.17
C ASN A 473 3.88 -19.32 0.77
N PRO A 474 4.90 -19.12 1.63
CA PRO A 474 5.97 -18.17 1.35
C PRO A 474 6.74 -18.47 0.06
N GLN A 475 6.74 -19.72 -0.41
CA GLN A 475 7.34 -20.11 -1.69
C GLN A 475 6.72 -19.45 -2.92
N ASP A 476 5.47 -18.99 -2.83
CA ASP A 476 4.77 -18.35 -3.94
C ASP A 476 5.09 -16.85 -3.99
N LEU A 477 5.63 -16.28 -2.92
CA LEU A 477 5.91 -14.85 -2.78
C LEU A 477 6.83 -14.27 -3.87
N PRO A 478 7.88 -14.96 -4.35
CA PRO A 478 8.69 -14.46 -5.47
C PRO A 478 7.87 -14.18 -6.72
N LYS A 479 6.94 -15.09 -7.06
CA LYS A 479 6.04 -14.92 -8.19
C LYS A 479 5.07 -13.76 -7.93
N GLN A 480 4.50 -13.68 -6.73
CA GLN A 480 3.56 -12.59 -6.38
C GLN A 480 4.22 -11.21 -6.48
N ILE A 481 5.45 -11.06 -5.97
CA ILE A 481 6.21 -9.82 -6.09
C ILE A 481 6.51 -9.51 -7.56
N SER A 482 6.96 -10.50 -8.33
CA SER A 482 7.24 -10.32 -9.77
C SER A 482 5.98 -9.92 -10.56
N ASP A 483 4.83 -10.52 -10.25
CA ASP A 483 3.57 -10.21 -10.90
C ASP A 483 3.05 -8.83 -10.49
N ALA A 484 3.19 -8.43 -9.23
CA ALA A 484 2.74 -7.14 -8.70
C ALA A 484 3.49 -5.93 -9.29
N VAL A 485 4.69 -6.13 -9.86
CA VAL A 485 5.50 -5.04 -10.42
C VAL A 485 5.44 -4.96 -11.95
N LYS A 486 4.67 -5.84 -12.58
CA LYS A 486 4.35 -5.75 -14.01
C LYS A 486 3.33 -4.64 -14.23
N ALA A 487 3.48 -3.91 -15.34
CA ALA A 487 2.54 -2.85 -15.70
C ALA A 487 1.09 -3.37 -15.74
N ASN A 488 0.15 -2.57 -15.24
CA ASN A 488 -1.29 -2.83 -15.22
C ASN A 488 -1.71 -4.01 -14.35
N ASN A 489 -0.99 -4.30 -13.27
CA ASN A 489 -1.29 -5.40 -12.35
C ASN A 489 -1.51 -4.94 -10.89
N ASP A 490 -2.13 -3.78 -10.73
CA ASP A 490 -2.37 -3.11 -9.44
C ASP A 490 -3.17 -4.00 -8.46
N GLY A 491 -3.99 -4.91 -9.00
CA GLY A 491 -4.68 -5.93 -8.20
C GLY A 491 -3.72 -6.79 -7.37
N ARG A 492 -2.61 -7.26 -7.96
CA ARG A 492 -1.62 -8.10 -7.25
C ARG A 492 -0.85 -7.31 -6.21
N LEU A 493 -0.54 -6.05 -6.49
CA LEU A 493 0.07 -5.19 -5.48
C LEU A 493 -0.86 -4.98 -4.29
N TYR A 494 -2.14 -4.69 -4.57
CA TYR A 494 -3.15 -4.51 -3.55
C TYR A 494 -3.36 -5.78 -2.70
N GLU A 495 -3.31 -6.97 -3.31
CA GLU A 495 -3.36 -8.24 -2.58
C GLU A 495 -2.21 -8.40 -1.57
N ILE A 496 -0.97 -8.10 -1.97
CA ILE A 496 0.20 -8.14 -1.08
C ILE A 496 0.02 -7.14 0.08
N GLN A 497 -0.41 -5.91 -0.24
CA GLN A 497 -0.65 -4.87 0.76
C GLN A 497 -1.76 -5.25 1.73
N ARG A 498 -2.86 -5.82 1.22
CA ARG A 498 -3.98 -6.25 2.04
C ARG A 498 -3.61 -7.43 2.94
N ALA A 499 -2.85 -8.40 2.43
CA ALA A 499 -2.34 -9.50 3.22
C ALA A 499 -1.41 -9.01 4.35
N ALA A 500 -0.50 -8.06 4.04
CA ALA A 500 0.37 -7.44 5.02
C ALA A 500 -0.42 -6.65 6.09
N ARG A 501 -1.45 -5.89 5.67
CA ARG A 501 -2.36 -5.18 6.57
C ARG A 501 -3.12 -6.16 7.48
N LEU A 502 -3.64 -7.25 6.92
CA LEU A 502 -4.38 -8.27 7.66
C LEU A 502 -3.54 -8.91 8.77
N VAL A 503 -2.28 -9.26 8.51
CA VAL A 503 -1.40 -9.81 9.56
C VAL A 503 -1.04 -8.76 10.62
N ARG A 504 -0.98 -7.46 10.29
CA ARG A 504 -0.74 -6.40 11.28
C ARG A 504 -1.95 -6.16 12.18
N GLU A 505 -3.13 -6.06 11.58
CA GLU A 505 -4.39 -5.75 12.29
C GLU A 505 -4.90 -6.93 13.12
N ASN A 506 -4.70 -8.15 12.62
CA ASN A 506 -5.19 -9.35 13.27
C ASN A 506 -4.03 -10.27 13.67
N PRO A 507 -3.71 -10.41 14.97
CA PRO A 507 -2.59 -11.22 15.43
C PRO A 507 -2.80 -12.74 15.25
N THR A 508 -4.03 -13.21 15.02
CA THR A 508 -4.31 -14.64 14.81
C THR A 508 -4.34 -15.04 13.34
N ALA A 509 -4.44 -14.08 12.41
CA ALA A 509 -4.60 -14.36 10.98
C ALA A 509 -3.47 -15.23 10.43
N ARG A 510 -3.80 -16.28 9.67
CA ARG A 510 -2.81 -17.14 8.97
C ARG A 510 -3.12 -17.16 7.49
N VAL A 511 -2.28 -16.51 6.71
CA VAL A 511 -2.59 -16.09 5.35
C VAL A 511 -2.02 -17.05 4.31
N ILE A 512 -2.84 -17.49 3.37
CA ILE A 512 -2.39 -17.97 2.05
C ILE A 512 -2.67 -16.84 1.06
N LEU A 513 -1.65 -16.40 0.31
CA LEU A 513 -1.75 -15.31 -0.68
C LEU A 513 -1.77 -15.90 -2.10
N ASP A 514 -2.83 -15.63 -2.86
CA ASP A 514 -3.06 -16.13 -4.24
C ASP A 514 -2.73 -17.62 -4.40
N GLY A 515 -3.11 -18.39 -3.40
CA GLY A 515 -2.85 -19.82 -3.30
C GLY A 515 -4.13 -20.61 -3.14
N TYR A 516 -4.00 -21.81 -2.60
CA TYR A 516 -5.14 -22.68 -2.39
C TYR A 516 -5.06 -23.44 -1.06
N LEU A 517 -6.21 -23.83 -0.56
CA LEU A 517 -6.35 -24.80 0.52
C LEU A 517 -6.84 -26.12 -0.06
N GLU A 518 -6.09 -27.19 0.22
CA GLU A 518 -6.54 -28.55 -0.09
C GLU A 518 -7.41 -29.09 1.05
N MET A 519 -8.63 -29.51 0.71
CA MET A 519 -9.52 -30.18 1.65
C MET A 519 -10.51 -31.12 0.96
N VAL A 520 -11.08 -32.03 1.73
CA VAL A 520 -12.12 -32.94 1.23
C VAL A 520 -13.42 -32.15 1.05
N ASN A 521 -13.95 -32.12 -0.17
CA ASN A 521 -15.24 -31.56 -0.46
C ASN A 521 -16.32 -32.41 0.27
N PRO A 522 -17.11 -31.83 1.18
CA PRO A 522 -18.11 -32.59 1.94
C PRO A 522 -19.25 -33.13 1.06
N ALA A 523 -19.51 -32.52 -0.10
CA ALA A 523 -20.55 -32.96 -1.02
C ALA A 523 -20.11 -34.13 -1.92
N THR A 524 -18.83 -34.15 -2.35
CA THR A 524 -18.33 -35.17 -3.30
C THR A 524 -17.43 -36.22 -2.65
N GLY A 525 -16.92 -35.96 -1.45
CA GLY A 525 -15.93 -36.80 -0.76
C GLY A 525 -14.53 -36.79 -1.40
N GLN A 526 -14.29 -35.95 -2.41
CA GLN A 526 -13.00 -35.86 -3.11
C GLN A 526 -12.12 -34.74 -2.55
N GLN A 527 -10.80 -34.92 -2.60
CA GLN A 527 -9.84 -33.86 -2.28
C GLN A 527 -9.86 -32.81 -3.39
N GLU A 528 -10.13 -31.56 -3.01
CA GLU A 528 -10.19 -30.43 -3.92
C GLU A 528 -9.33 -29.26 -3.44
N LYS A 529 -8.89 -28.44 -4.39
CA LYS A 529 -8.15 -27.19 -4.14
C LYS A 529 -9.11 -26.02 -4.24
N TYR A 530 -9.31 -25.30 -3.13
CA TYR A 530 -10.15 -24.10 -3.05
C TYR A 530 -9.26 -22.86 -3.00
N GLY A 531 -9.54 -21.87 -3.84
CA GLY A 531 -8.76 -20.63 -3.94
C GLY A 531 -9.62 -19.38 -3.79
N ALA A 532 -8.99 -18.35 -3.23
CA ALA A 532 -9.40 -16.96 -3.21
C ALA A 532 -8.10 -16.12 -3.22
N ASP A 533 -8.19 -14.81 -3.46
CA ASP A 533 -6.98 -13.97 -3.50
C ASP A 533 -6.23 -13.97 -2.16
N ILE A 534 -6.97 -13.98 -1.05
CA ILE A 534 -6.41 -14.18 0.30
C ILE A 534 -7.28 -15.17 1.08
N LEU A 535 -6.64 -16.19 1.68
CA LEU A 535 -7.30 -17.08 2.65
C LEU A 535 -6.71 -16.85 4.04
N ASP A 536 -7.52 -16.39 5.00
CA ASP A 536 -7.19 -16.46 6.42
C ASP A 536 -7.66 -17.81 6.98
N THR A 537 -6.73 -18.76 7.03
CA THR A 537 -6.99 -20.14 7.43
C THR A 537 -7.28 -20.29 8.92
N ALA A 538 -6.81 -19.36 9.77
CA ALA A 538 -7.05 -19.43 11.20
C ALA A 538 -8.48 -18.97 11.54
N ASN A 539 -8.93 -17.87 10.93
CA ASN A 539 -10.26 -17.33 11.16
C ASN A 539 -11.31 -17.87 10.16
N ARG A 540 -10.87 -18.72 9.22
CA ARG A 540 -11.69 -19.31 8.15
C ARG A 540 -12.39 -18.24 7.31
N ILE A 541 -11.61 -17.33 6.72
CA ILE A 541 -12.12 -16.25 5.89
C ILE A 541 -11.47 -16.35 4.50
N GLY A 542 -12.27 -16.27 3.44
CA GLY A 542 -11.80 -16.14 2.06
C GLY A 542 -12.14 -14.77 1.51
N TYR A 543 -11.13 -14.01 1.13
CA TYR A 543 -11.24 -12.67 0.55
C TYR A 543 -11.08 -12.75 -0.98
N GLN A 544 -12.00 -12.12 -1.69
CA GLN A 544 -11.85 -11.82 -3.11
C GLN A 544 -11.78 -10.31 -3.28
N LEU A 545 -10.66 -9.85 -3.84
CA LEU A 545 -10.28 -8.46 -3.96
C LEU A 545 -10.52 -8.01 -5.41
N LYS A 546 -11.00 -6.78 -5.58
CA LYS A 546 -11.07 -6.14 -6.89
C LYS A 546 -10.64 -4.70 -6.77
N VAL A 547 -9.65 -4.31 -7.57
CA VAL A 547 -9.33 -2.89 -7.82
C VAL A 547 -10.19 -2.43 -8.98
N VAL A 548 -10.95 -1.35 -8.80
CA VAL A 548 -11.95 -0.88 -9.77
C VAL A 548 -11.68 0.54 -10.19
N THR A 549 -11.49 0.73 -11.49
CA THR A 549 -11.51 2.02 -12.17
C THR A 549 -12.88 2.25 -12.85
N GLY A 550 -13.51 3.39 -12.58
CA GLY A 550 -14.76 3.82 -13.19
C GLY A 550 -16.06 3.23 -12.59
N PRO A 551 -17.20 3.31 -13.32
CA PRO A 551 -18.54 2.99 -12.80
C PRO A 551 -18.83 1.49 -12.64
N ARG A 552 -17.83 0.62 -12.82
CA ARG A 552 -18.00 -0.85 -12.87
C ARG A 552 -18.05 -1.51 -11.50
N VAL A 553 -18.27 -0.76 -10.41
CA VAL A 553 -18.29 -1.28 -9.05
C VAL A 553 -19.30 -2.45 -8.89
N PRO A 554 -20.58 -2.34 -9.29
CA PRO A 554 -21.52 -3.47 -9.16
C PRO A 554 -21.11 -4.72 -9.94
N ALA A 555 -20.52 -4.55 -11.13
CA ALA A 555 -20.07 -5.68 -11.95
C ALA A 555 -18.88 -6.41 -11.31
N ASN A 556 -17.94 -5.66 -10.72
CA ASN A 556 -16.80 -6.24 -10.01
C ASN A 556 -17.21 -6.92 -8.69
N ILE A 557 -18.21 -6.36 -7.99
CA ILE A 557 -18.83 -7.04 -6.84
C ILE A 557 -19.38 -8.39 -7.29
N ASN A 558 -20.18 -8.43 -8.37
CA ASN A 558 -20.73 -9.69 -8.87
C ASN A 558 -19.66 -10.68 -9.32
N ASP A 559 -18.63 -10.22 -10.01
CA ASP A 559 -17.51 -11.08 -10.43
C ASP A 559 -16.81 -11.70 -9.22
N ALA A 560 -16.56 -10.92 -8.17
CA ALA A 560 -15.98 -11.40 -6.93
C ALA A 560 -16.90 -12.39 -6.18
N ILE A 561 -18.21 -12.12 -6.16
CA ILE A 561 -19.21 -13.05 -5.61
C ILE A 561 -19.19 -14.37 -6.39
N ASP A 562 -19.18 -14.33 -7.71
CA ASP A 562 -19.18 -15.52 -8.56
C ASP A 562 -17.91 -16.37 -8.33
N GLN A 563 -16.75 -15.71 -8.17
CA GLN A 563 -15.50 -16.36 -7.80
C GLN A 563 -15.55 -16.97 -6.40
N LEU A 564 -16.08 -16.29 -5.38
CA LEU A 564 -16.16 -16.89 -4.04
C LEU A 564 -17.18 -18.05 -3.94
N ASN A 565 -18.02 -18.23 -4.96
CA ASN A 565 -19.10 -19.21 -4.98
C ASN A 565 -18.91 -20.35 -6.00
N GLY A 566 -17.75 -20.48 -6.66
CA GLY A 566 -17.54 -21.59 -7.60
C GLY A 566 -18.16 -21.41 -8.98
N VAL A 567 -18.83 -20.28 -9.25
CA VAL A 567 -19.57 -20.08 -10.51
C VAL A 567 -18.63 -20.00 -11.71
N LYS A 568 -17.42 -19.47 -11.49
CA LYS A 568 -16.36 -19.39 -12.51
C LYS A 568 -15.64 -20.71 -12.75
N GLY A 569 -15.92 -21.75 -11.95
CA GLY A 569 -15.32 -23.06 -12.10
C GLY A 569 -13.86 -23.13 -11.63
N ARG A 570 -13.07 -23.98 -12.29
CA ARG A 570 -11.63 -24.11 -12.03
C ARG A 570 -10.86 -23.14 -12.91
N ASN A 571 -9.80 -22.56 -12.36
CA ASN A 571 -8.82 -21.85 -13.17
C ASN A 571 -8.10 -22.88 -14.06
N ASP A 572 -8.14 -22.68 -15.38
CA ASP A 572 -7.59 -23.63 -16.36
C ASP A 572 -6.07 -23.83 -16.23
N GLN A 573 -5.34 -22.83 -15.73
CA GLN A 573 -3.89 -22.87 -15.58
C GLN A 573 -3.47 -23.56 -14.28
N THR A 574 -4.18 -23.32 -13.19
CA THR A 574 -3.79 -23.81 -11.85
C THR A 574 -4.58 -25.04 -11.40
N GLY A 575 -5.71 -25.32 -12.05
CA GLY A 575 -6.66 -26.36 -11.64
C GLY A 575 -7.38 -26.08 -10.32
N VAL A 576 -7.17 -24.89 -9.73
CA VAL A 576 -7.77 -24.46 -8.46
C VAL A 576 -9.20 -24.02 -8.69
N TRP A 577 -10.13 -24.47 -7.86
CA TRP A 577 -11.49 -23.95 -7.86
C TRP A 577 -11.48 -22.51 -7.38
N GLN A 578 -12.01 -21.60 -8.19
CA GLN A 578 -12.37 -20.26 -7.76
C GLN A 578 -13.62 -20.40 -6.91
N ASN A 579 -13.45 -20.70 -5.63
CA ASN A 579 -14.51 -20.94 -4.65
C ASN A 579 -13.91 -20.84 -3.25
N ALA A 580 -14.57 -20.13 -2.34
CA ALA A 580 -14.14 -20.12 -0.95
C ALA A 580 -14.23 -21.54 -0.36
N PRO A 581 -13.26 -21.95 0.49
CA PRO A 581 -13.31 -23.27 1.10
C PRO A 581 -14.62 -23.48 1.91
N PRO A 582 -15.23 -24.68 1.91
CA PRO A 582 -16.45 -24.94 2.65
C PRO A 582 -16.36 -24.56 4.13
N GLY A 583 -17.35 -23.82 4.62
CA GLY A 583 -17.41 -23.33 6.00
C GLY A 583 -16.55 -22.10 6.28
N TYR A 584 -15.93 -21.50 5.26
CA TYR A 584 -15.28 -20.20 5.38
C TYR A 584 -16.29 -19.07 5.19
N GLN A 585 -16.06 -17.97 5.93
CA GLN A 585 -16.70 -16.70 5.68
C GLN A 585 -16.23 -16.15 4.33
N LYS A 586 -17.17 -15.71 3.48
CA LYS A 586 -16.89 -15.12 2.16
C LYS A 586 -16.88 -13.60 2.27
N VAL A 587 -15.76 -12.98 1.93
CA VAL A 587 -15.57 -11.52 1.99
C VAL A 587 -15.26 -11.00 0.60
N VAL A 588 -16.10 -10.11 0.09
CA VAL A 588 -15.79 -9.33 -1.11
C VAL A 588 -15.25 -7.99 -0.68
N GLU A 589 -14.08 -7.63 -1.18
CA GLU A 589 -13.46 -6.34 -0.91
C GLU A 589 -13.15 -5.62 -2.22
N ILE A 590 -13.76 -4.45 -2.39
CA ILE A 590 -13.60 -3.60 -3.56
C ILE A 590 -12.76 -2.40 -3.19
N HIS A 591 -11.61 -2.28 -3.81
CA HIS A 591 -10.81 -1.07 -3.77
C HIS A 591 -11.20 -0.18 -4.94
N VAL A 592 -11.83 0.96 -4.63
CA VAL A 592 -12.23 1.94 -5.63
C VAL A 592 -11.06 2.85 -5.91
N ASP A 593 -10.56 2.78 -7.13
CA ASP A 593 -9.51 3.67 -7.60
C ASP A 593 -10.00 5.12 -7.54
N PRO A 594 -9.18 6.09 -7.08
CA PRO A 594 -9.56 7.49 -7.02
C PRO A 594 -10.09 8.09 -8.32
N GLN A 595 -9.64 7.61 -9.49
CA GLN A 595 -10.13 8.02 -10.82
C GLN A 595 -11.62 7.69 -11.02
N SER A 596 -12.20 6.82 -10.20
CA SER A 596 -13.62 6.49 -10.20
C SER A 596 -14.47 7.61 -9.58
N ALA A 597 -14.45 8.80 -10.18
CA ALA A 597 -14.93 10.08 -9.63
C ALA A 597 -16.20 10.02 -8.77
N ARG A 598 -17.20 9.22 -9.17
CA ARG A 598 -18.42 9.06 -8.39
C ARG A 598 -18.23 8.20 -7.13
N PHE A 599 -17.74 6.96 -7.27
CA PHE A 599 -17.57 6.03 -6.14
C PHE A 599 -16.38 6.36 -5.24
N SER A 600 -15.36 7.05 -5.75
CA SER A 600 -14.11 7.27 -5.03
C SER A 600 -14.27 8.14 -3.79
N ASN A 601 -15.33 8.96 -3.69
CA ASN A 601 -15.59 9.85 -2.56
C ASN A 601 -17.01 9.75 -1.98
N SER A 602 -17.82 8.83 -2.50
CA SER A 602 -19.14 8.59 -1.94
C SER A 602 -19.05 8.24 -0.46
N ASP A 603 -19.96 8.78 0.34
CA ASP A 603 -20.17 8.25 1.69
C ASP A 603 -20.94 6.92 1.64
N LYS A 604 -21.05 6.31 2.81
CA LYS A 604 -21.77 5.05 2.99
C LYS A 604 -23.19 5.14 2.44
N ALA A 605 -23.93 6.21 2.73
CA ALA A 605 -25.34 6.35 2.36
C ALA A 605 -25.54 6.43 0.84
N TRP A 606 -24.66 7.16 0.14
CA TRP A 606 -24.68 7.21 -1.32
C TRP A 606 -24.38 5.83 -1.92
N ILE A 607 -23.37 5.13 -1.40
CA ILE A 607 -23.01 3.79 -1.90
C ILE A 607 -24.19 2.84 -1.71
N GLU A 608 -24.83 2.86 -0.53
CA GLU A 608 -26.03 2.07 -0.24
C GLU A 608 -27.15 2.35 -1.24
N ASN A 609 -27.42 3.63 -1.51
CA ASN A 609 -28.44 4.05 -2.47
C ASN A 609 -28.11 3.59 -3.89
N THR A 610 -26.86 3.76 -4.33
CA THR A 610 -26.41 3.35 -5.67
C THR A 610 -26.49 1.83 -5.84
N LEU A 611 -26.02 1.06 -4.86
CA LEU A 611 -26.06 -0.40 -4.91
C LEU A 611 -27.48 -0.95 -4.81
N ARG A 612 -28.37 -0.32 -4.03
CA ARG A 612 -29.80 -0.66 -3.95
C ARG A 612 -30.49 -0.62 -5.32
N TYR A 613 -30.11 0.31 -6.18
CA TYR A 613 -30.70 0.47 -7.52
C TYR A 613 -29.83 -0.12 -8.64
N ALA A 614 -28.69 -0.74 -8.32
CA ALA A 614 -27.84 -1.38 -9.29
C ALA A 614 -28.55 -2.59 -9.91
N GLN A 615 -28.82 -2.53 -11.21
CA GLN A 615 -29.39 -3.66 -11.93
C GLN A 615 -28.45 -4.85 -11.84
N ASN A 616 -29.00 -6.01 -11.46
CA ASN A 616 -28.29 -7.29 -11.37
C ASN A 616 -27.25 -7.39 -10.25
N LEU A 617 -27.27 -6.58 -9.20
CA LEU A 617 -26.41 -6.83 -8.03
C LEU A 617 -26.83 -8.15 -7.35
N GLN A 618 -25.91 -9.12 -7.26
CA GLN A 618 -26.21 -10.50 -6.83
C GLN A 618 -25.72 -10.79 -5.41
N LEU A 619 -25.95 -9.87 -4.47
CA LEU A 619 -25.56 -10.05 -3.07
C LEU A 619 -26.28 -11.23 -2.41
N CYS A 620 -27.51 -11.54 -2.84
CA CYS A 620 -28.23 -12.74 -2.45
C CYS A 620 -28.64 -13.59 -3.67
N GLY A 621 -28.88 -14.87 -3.42
CA GLY A 621 -29.37 -15.81 -4.42
C GLY A 621 -30.86 -15.63 -4.72
N PRO A 622 -31.40 -16.35 -5.71
CA PRO A 622 -32.84 -16.35 -6.02
C PRO A 622 -33.74 -16.79 -4.87
N ASP A 623 -33.17 -17.45 -3.86
CA ASP A 623 -33.79 -17.92 -2.63
C ASP A 623 -33.71 -16.89 -1.49
N GLY A 624 -33.17 -15.70 -1.75
CA GLY A 624 -32.95 -14.64 -0.76
C GLY A 624 -31.78 -14.91 0.19
N ILE A 625 -31.02 -16.00 0.00
CA ILE A 625 -29.88 -16.32 0.86
C ILE A 625 -28.66 -15.50 0.44
N PRO A 626 -27.99 -14.79 1.36
CA PRO A 626 -26.75 -14.06 1.06
C PRO A 626 -25.68 -14.96 0.45
N ARG A 627 -25.11 -14.54 -0.68
CA ARG A 627 -24.04 -15.26 -1.40
C ARG A 627 -22.65 -14.97 -0.84
N VAL A 628 -22.52 -13.92 -0.04
CA VAL A 628 -21.32 -13.52 0.69
C VAL A 628 -21.69 -13.07 2.11
N ASP A 629 -20.73 -13.12 3.03
CA ASP A 629 -20.96 -12.79 4.43
C ASP A 629 -20.63 -11.34 4.77
N LEU A 630 -19.70 -10.72 4.03
CA LEU A 630 -19.24 -9.36 4.23
C LEU A 630 -18.89 -8.72 2.88
N LEU A 631 -19.41 -7.52 2.65
CA LEU A 631 -18.99 -6.63 1.57
C LEU A 631 -18.19 -5.47 2.18
N ILE A 632 -16.98 -5.25 1.67
CA ILE A 632 -16.11 -4.13 2.01
C ILE A 632 -15.91 -3.30 0.75
N ILE A 633 -16.06 -1.98 0.85
CA ILE A 633 -15.71 -1.04 -0.22
C ILE A 633 -14.76 0.00 0.39
N GLU A 634 -13.52 0.01 -0.07
CA GLU A 634 -12.51 1.03 0.28
C GLU A 634 -12.47 2.07 -0.82
N ASN A 635 -12.59 3.35 -0.47
CA ASN A 635 -12.41 4.46 -1.42
C ASN A 635 -11.51 5.56 -0.82
N SER A 636 -11.34 6.68 -1.51
CA SER A 636 -10.46 7.78 -1.05
C SER A 636 -10.95 8.44 0.25
N ARG A 637 -12.18 8.17 0.68
CA ARG A 637 -12.80 8.76 1.87
C ARG A 637 -12.67 7.86 3.08
N ASP A 638 -13.09 6.60 2.95
CA ASP A 638 -13.16 5.65 4.07
C ASP A 638 -13.26 4.18 3.59
N THR A 639 -13.26 3.27 4.56
CA THR A 639 -13.59 1.85 4.39
C THR A 639 -15.00 1.58 4.89
N PHE A 640 -15.92 1.24 3.98
CA PHE A 640 -17.30 0.92 4.30
C PHE A 640 -17.53 -0.58 4.33
N GLN A 641 -18.31 -1.04 5.31
CA GLN A 641 -18.57 -2.46 5.53
C GLN A 641 -20.07 -2.72 5.71
N TRP A 642 -20.55 -3.82 5.13
CA TRP A 642 -21.91 -4.35 5.28
C TRP A 642 -21.86 -5.85 5.50
N ARG A 643 -22.48 -6.31 6.59
CA ARG A 643 -22.62 -7.74 6.90
C ARG A 643 -23.87 -8.30 6.24
N LYS A 644 -23.90 -9.61 6.01
CA LYS A 644 -25.03 -10.30 5.37
C LYS A 644 -26.39 -10.04 6.03
N GLU A 645 -26.42 -9.84 7.34
CA GLU A 645 -27.65 -9.55 8.09
C GLU A 645 -28.24 -8.17 7.72
N GLU A 646 -27.41 -7.27 7.20
CA GLU A 646 -27.79 -5.91 6.82
C GLU A 646 -28.26 -5.84 5.34
N PHE A 647 -27.90 -6.81 4.51
CA PHE A 647 -28.12 -6.72 3.05
C PHE A 647 -29.60 -6.53 2.66
N GLY A 648 -30.52 -7.26 3.28
CA GLY A 648 -31.95 -7.13 3.00
C GLY A 648 -32.53 -5.76 3.38
N ALA A 649 -32.04 -5.17 4.49
CA ALA A 649 -32.49 -3.86 4.95
C ALA A 649 -31.87 -2.71 4.13
N VAL A 650 -30.59 -2.87 3.75
CA VAL A 650 -29.79 -1.83 3.11
C VAL A 650 -29.94 -1.81 1.59
N PHE A 651 -29.98 -2.98 0.95
CA PHE A 651 -30.01 -3.07 -0.53
C PHE A 651 -31.39 -3.49 -1.09
N GLY A 652 -32.31 -3.99 -0.26
CA GLY A 652 -33.70 -4.25 -0.65
C GLY A 652 -33.89 -5.51 -1.51
N SER A 653 -34.61 -5.39 -2.63
CA SER A 653 -34.99 -6.51 -3.54
C SER A 653 -33.88 -7.48 -3.96
N PRO A 654 -32.59 -7.12 -4.03
CA PRO A 654 -31.51 -8.08 -4.26
C PRO A 654 -31.41 -9.18 -3.19
N CYS A 655 -32.12 -9.04 -2.05
CA CYS A 655 -32.07 -9.90 -0.88
C CYS A 655 -33.44 -10.09 -0.17
N GLN A 656 -34.56 -9.85 -0.87
CA GLN A 656 -35.93 -10.06 -0.35
C GLN A 656 -36.66 -11.18 -1.07
#